data_AF-A0A934W434-F1
#
_entry.id   AF-A0A934W434-F1
#
_cell.length_a   1.000
_cell.length_b   1.000
_cell.length_c   1.000
_cell.angle_alpha   90.00
_cell.angle_beta   90.00
_cell.angle_gamma   90.00
#
_symmetry.space_group_name_H-M   'P 1'
#
loop_
_entity.id
_entity.type
_entity.pdbx_description
1 polymer ?
#
loop_
_entity_poly.entity_id
_entity_poly.type
_entity_poly.pdbx_seq_one_letter_code
_entity_poly.pdbx_strand_id
1 'polypeptide(L)'
;MLRRVRRAAQAELRAWAARAPLRPRTVMYESFAGNGVLDNPEAMFREIIRSPDLSDIRHIWVLAGAGHDEIRREFAHDRRVRFVKYRSGRYFRALATSGYLINNATFPIEFSKRPGQVYVNTWHGTPLKKMGYDMPGGAVDSANTVRNFVAADYLLSQNHFMTEQMYESAYKLRGAFRGRIVEEGYPRVDRQFLDRGCFLAAHARLEEAGIQLDGRNIVLYAPTWKGDSFANPEDDANALLATVSELQDRLGSSEYMVLLKTHQVVHRFAASQPELKSILVPNDIPTNTILGLASQLITDYSSIFFDFLATGLPIIFYTPDAAEYTGSRGTYFAPDELPGPVVSQLAQVADQIARSAGDGTPVVPHPNYEVWKERFVAREDGGASRRVVDVIFRGHTDLRRVFRISDDARTRVLLHLGGMRSNGITSSALNLLTAIDHDSVDVSIVIQRPRSADQRANQARIDPRIRQFHRSGGMNGHKLPHFRRETAERRGLPDLHHTVPGQAALWADEWRRTFGDMSFDVVADFSGYSSFWATLLLHSPGAERLIWLHNDMAAEEHRVIKGRRRMRRSLPAVFALYSQYDRLVSVSPSLAAVNRRSLERRYTLDPSVFVTSRNLIDSARILSMAADDLEQSVTTIDADGASHTPPWLGEFTRPRDGRWFVTVGRYSTEKNHARLIDSFAALHATAPEARLLIIGYGPLESALQKQIDHLGLSSSVFLVGHLANPVPVMAAADCFVLSSNYEGQPMVLLEAATLRLPIVSVRFASITDALPPGEIHIVDQDSAALALGMAEYLHGQVQPARLDARQYNALALAEFTDAMNITPVHFTAAA
;
A
#
# COMPACT_ATOMS: atom_id res chain seq x y z
N MET A 1 -18.99 9.05 -24.24
CA MET A 1 -19.22 7.67 -24.76
C MET A 1 -17.98 7.08 -25.44
N LEU A 2 -17.38 7.75 -26.42
CA LEU A 2 -16.19 7.33 -27.18
C LEU A 2 -15.00 6.81 -26.34
N ARG A 3 -14.62 7.52 -25.25
CA ARG A 3 -13.53 7.09 -24.34
C ARG A 3 -13.79 5.74 -23.68
N ARG A 4 -15.06 5.42 -23.34
CA ARG A 4 -15.44 4.14 -22.74
C ARG A 4 -15.38 3.01 -23.77
N VAL A 5 -15.85 3.26 -24.99
CA VAL A 5 -15.77 2.31 -26.11
C VAL A 5 -14.32 1.97 -26.44
N ARG A 6 -13.44 2.98 -26.56
CA ARG A 6 -12.01 2.77 -26.81
C ARG A 6 -11.34 1.93 -25.71
N ARG A 7 -11.66 2.20 -24.44
CA ARG A 7 -11.16 1.40 -23.30
C ARG A 7 -11.66 -0.04 -23.34
N ALA A 8 -12.93 -0.26 -23.71
CA ALA A 8 -13.49 -1.60 -23.84
C ALA A 8 -12.82 -2.38 -24.98
N ALA A 9 -12.65 -1.78 -26.16
CA ALA A 9 -11.96 -2.39 -27.29
C ALA A 9 -10.50 -2.74 -26.97
N GLN A 10 -9.79 -1.85 -26.26
CA GLN A 10 -8.42 -2.12 -25.80
C GLN A 10 -8.37 -3.28 -24.80
N ALA A 11 -9.32 -3.37 -23.88
CA ALA A 11 -9.41 -4.48 -22.93
C ALA A 11 -9.67 -5.82 -23.67
N GLU A 12 -10.54 -5.82 -24.67
CA GLU A 12 -10.82 -7.00 -25.50
C GLU A 12 -9.60 -7.46 -26.29
N LEU A 13 -8.87 -6.53 -26.91
CA LEU A 13 -7.66 -6.86 -27.66
C LEU A 13 -6.59 -7.49 -26.76
N ARG A 14 -6.45 -6.99 -25.52
CA ARG A 14 -5.53 -7.56 -24.52
C ARG A 14 -5.95 -8.96 -24.09
N ALA A 15 -7.24 -9.14 -23.79
CA ALA A 15 -7.78 -10.44 -23.40
C ALA A 15 -7.63 -11.47 -24.53
N TRP A 16 -7.89 -11.08 -25.77
CA TRP A 16 -7.67 -11.92 -26.94
C TRP A 16 -6.20 -12.31 -27.08
N ALA A 17 -5.28 -11.35 -26.93
CA ALA A 17 -3.85 -11.64 -27.01
C ALA A 17 -3.37 -12.62 -25.92
N ALA A 18 -3.96 -12.55 -24.71
CA ALA A 18 -3.66 -13.47 -23.62
C ALA A 18 -4.13 -14.92 -23.85
N ARG A 19 -4.95 -15.18 -24.87
CA ARG A 19 -5.34 -16.53 -25.27
C ARG A 19 -4.38 -17.17 -26.29
N ALA A 20 -3.50 -16.38 -26.90
CA ALA A 20 -2.51 -16.93 -27.81
C ALA A 20 -1.50 -17.82 -27.05
N PRO A 21 -0.96 -18.87 -27.68
CA PRO A 21 0.09 -19.69 -27.08
C PRO A 21 1.28 -18.84 -26.64
N LEU A 22 1.88 -19.22 -25.51
CA LEU A 22 3.17 -18.67 -25.11
C LEU A 22 4.24 -19.04 -26.15
N ARG A 23 5.26 -18.20 -26.25
CA ARG A 23 6.43 -18.36 -27.12
C ARG A 23 7.65 -18.51 -26.22
N PRO A 24 8.00 -19.74 -25.79
CA PRO A 24 9.03 -19.97 -24.78
C PRO A 24 10.39 -19.36 -25.15
N ARG A 25 10.76 -19.40 -26.43
CA ARG A 25 12.00 -18.83 -26.99
C ARG A 25 11.81 -17.38 -27.46
N THR A 26 11.13 -16.56 -26.68
CA THR A 26 10.95 -15.13 -26.97
C THR A 26 11.08 -14.32 -25.69
N VAL A 27 11.95 -13.32 -25.72
CA VAL A 27 12.22 -12.39 -24.62
C VAL A 27 11.66 -11.02 -25.00
N MET A 28 10.88 -10.43 -24.10
CA MET A 28 10.47 -9.03 -24.20
C MET A 28 11.25 -8.20 -23.19
N TYR A 29 11.89 -7.13 -23.68
CA TYR A 29 12.69 -6.21 -22.89
C TYR A 29 11.99 -4.84 -22.82
N GLU A 30 11.91 -4.28 -21.62
CA GLU A 30 11.39 -2.93 -21.39
C GLU A 30 12.25 -2.20 -20.35
N SER A 31 12.84 -1.08 -20.75
CA SER A 31 13.57 -0.20 -19.82
C SER A 31 12.81 1.11 -19.66
N PHE A 32 12.49 1.48 -18.42
CA PHE A 32 11.85 2.75 -18.04
C PHE A 32 10.64 3.13 -18.92
N ALA A 33 9.63 2.24 -18.98
CA ALA A 33 8.43 2.43 -19.81
C ALA A 33 8.72 2.64 -21.32
N GLY A 34 9.81 2.03 -21.81
CA GLY A 34 10.25 2.09 -23.19
C GLY A 34 11.06 3.34 -23.54
N ASN A 35 11.71 3.98 -22.57
CA ASN A 35 12.54 5.16 -22.84
C ASN A 35 13.69 4.86 -23.82
N GLY A 36 14.17 3.62 -23.88
CA GLY A 36 15.21 3.22 -24.83
C GLY A 36 15.68 1.79 -24.62
N VAL A 37 16.67 1.39 -25.40
CA VAL A 37 17.45 0.17 -25.18
C VAL A 37 18.59 0.52 -24.23
N LEU A 38 18.30 0.44 -22.93
CA LEU A 38 19.14 0.97 -21.84
C LEU A 38 19.18 0.00 -20.64
N ASP A 39 20.11 0.26 -19.72
CA ASP A 39 20.14 -0.31 -18.37
C ASP A 39 20.36 -1.84 -18.33
N ASN A 40 20.02 -2.50 -17.22
CA ASN A 40 20.24 -3.93 -17.04
C ASN A 40 19.61 -4.78 -18.16
N PRO A 41 18.38 -4.49 -18.65
CA PRO A 41 17.80 -5.24 -19.77
C PRO A 41 18.61 -5.15 -21.07
N GLU A 42 19.30 -4.04 -21.32
CA GLU A 42 20.15 -3.87 -22.51
C GLU A 42 21.41 -4.70 -22.44
N ALA A 43 22.11 -4.67 -21.31
CA ALA A 43 23.32 -5.45 -21.13
C ALA A 43 23.02 -6.96 -21.19
N MET A 44 21.93 -7.40 -20.54
CA MET A 44 21.45 -8.78 -20.67
C MET A 44 21.09 -9.14 -22.12
N PHE A 45 20.42 -8.25 -22.85
CA PHE A 45 20.10 -8.48 -24.26
C PHE A 45 21.36 -8.70 -25.10
N ARG A 46 22.40 -7.87 -24.90
CA ARG A 46 23.68 -7.98 -25.62
C ARG A 46 24.41 -9.28 -25.32
N GLU A 47 24.40 -9.73 -24.05
CA GLU A 47 24.98 -11.03 -23.67
C GLU A 47 24.21 -12.20 -24.33
N ILE A 48 22.88 -12.17 -24.30
CA ILE A 48 22.06 -13.25 -24.87
C ILE A 48 22.21 -13.33 -26.39
N ILE A 49 22.15 -12.20 -27.10
CA ILE A 49 22.14 -12.21 -28.58
C ILE A 49 23.49 -12.63 -29.19
N ARG A 50 24.58 -12.43 -28.43
CA ARG A 50 25.95 -12.85 -28.79
C ARG A 50 26.26 -14.30 -28.39
N SER A 51 25.49 -14.87 -27.46
CA SER A 51 25.67 -16.25 -26.99
C SER A 51 25.26 -17.28 -28.06
N PRO A 52 26.17 -18.13 -28.58
CA PRO A 52 25.85 -19.08 -29.65
C PRO A 52 24.78 -20.12 -29.26
N ASP A 53 24.80 -20.57 -28.01
CA ASP A 53 23.87 -21.54 -27.43
C ASP A 53 22.45 -20.98 -27.24
N LEU A 54 22.29 -19.65 -27.27
CA LEU A 54 21.02 -18.93 -27.14
C LEU A 54 20.56 -18.29 -28.48
N SER A 55 21.16 -18.71 -29.60
CA SER A 55 20.92 -18.13 -30.92
C SER A 55 19.50 -18.31 -31.45
N ASP A 56 18.72 -19.25 -30.90
CA ASP A 56 17.31 -19.50 -31.24
C ASP A 56 16.32 -18.54 -30.56
N ILE A 57 16.80 -17.74 -29.59
CA ILE A 57 15.98 -16.75 -28.89
C ILE A 57 15.59 -15.60 -29.81
N ARG A 58 14.31 -15.22 -29.76
CA ARG A 58 13.78 -14.01 -30.41
C ARG A 58 13.64 -12.87 -29.40
N HIS A 59 13.97 -11.67 -29.82
CA HIS A 59 14.04 -10.49 -28.97
C HIS A 59 13.00 -9.46 -29.39
N ILE A 60 12.23 -8.96 -28.42
CA ILE A 60 11.25 -7.90 -28.61
C ILE A 60 11.60 -6.73 -27.68
N TRP A 61 12.01 -5.61 -28.24
CA TRP A 61 12.29 -4.38 -27.51
C TRP A 61 11.10 -3.43 -27.51
N VAL A 62 10.78 -2.89 -26.35
CA VAL A 62 9.71 -1.89 -26.16
C VAL A 62 10.29 -0.48 -26.21
N LEU A 63 9.72 0.39 -27.05
CA LEU A 63 10.13 1.79 -27.20
C LEU A 63 8.93 2.74 -27.14
N ALA A 64 9.07 3.92 -26.53
CA ALA A 64 7.97 4.86 -26.30
C ALA A 64 7.43 5.50 -27.59
N GLY A 65 8.26 5.65 -28.63
CA GLY A 65 7.85 6.28 -29.88
C GLY A 65 8.97 6.47 -30.91
N ALA A 66 8.98 7.68 -31.51
CA ALA A 66 10.00 8.13 -32.46
C ALA A 66 11.33 8.42 -31.74
N GLY A 67 12.42 8.40 -32.48
CA GLY A 67 13.78 8.32 -31.94
C GLY A 67 14.31 6.87 -31.95
N HIS A 68 15.56 6.72 -31.52
CA HIS A 68 16.29 5.43 -31.50
C HIS A 68 16.59 4.86 -32.90
N ASP A 69 16.83 5.72 -33.90
CA ASP A 69 17.16 5.26 -35.25
C ASP A 69 18.48 4.49 -35.30
N GLU A 70 19.41 4.80 -34.40
CA GLU A 70 20.68 4.11 -34.28
C GLU A 70 20.51 2.63 -33.89
N ILE A 71 19.84 2.32 -32.78
CA ILE A 71 19.63 0.92 -32.35
C ILE A 71 18.78 0.14 -33.37
N ARG A 72 17.88 0.84 -34.08
CA ARG A 72 17.10 0.26 -35.17
C ARG A 72 17.96 -0.07 -36.37
N ARG A 73 18.94 0.78 -36.70
CA ARG A 73 19.94 0.54 -37.75
C ARG A 73 20.89 -0.59 -37.34
N GLU A 74 21.39 -0.59 -36.11
CA GLU A 74 22.29 -1.62 -35.56
C GLU A 74 21.71 -3.02 -35.77
N PHE A 75 20.41 -3.20 -35.50
CA PHE A 75 19.73 -4.49 -35.61
C PHE A 75 18.77 -4.59 -36.81
N ALA A 76 18.89 -3.73 -37.83
CA ALA A 76 17.97 -3.70 -38.97
C ALA A 76 17.94 -5.02 -39.76
N HIS A 77 19.08 -5.70 -39.83
CA HIS A 77 19.26 -6.95 -40.58
C HIS A 77 19.20 -8.21 -39.70
N ASP A 78 19.09 -8.07 -38.37
CA ASP A 78 18.94 -9.23 -37.48
C ASP A 78 17.46 -9.63 -37.35
N ARG A 79 17.11 -10.75 -38.00
CA ARG A 79 15.74 -11.27 -38.03
C ARG A 79 15.22 -11.71 -36.66
N ARG A 80 16.09 -11.87 -35.66
CA ARG A 80 15.74 -12.23 -34.27
C ARG A 80 15.21 -11.04 -33.50
N VAL A 81 15.53 -9.79 -33.89
CA VAL A 81 15.21 -8.57 -33.14
C VAL A 81 13.99 -7.87 -33.73
N ARG A 82 13.07 -7.43 -32.87
CA ARG A 82 11.88 -6.64 -33.24
C ARG A 82 11.62 -5.54 -32.24
N PHE A 83 11.13 -4.40 -32.72
CA PHE A 83 10.76 -3.27 -31.89
C PHE A 83 9.24 -3.08 -31.87
N VAL A 84 8.66 -2.79 -30.69
CA VAL A 84 7.23 -2.50 -30.53
C VAL A 84 7.03 -1.22 -29.74
N LYS A 85 5.99 -0.45 -30.10
CA LYS A 85 5.65 0.80 -29.41
C LYS A 85 5.01 0.52 -28.05
N TYR A 86 5.49 1.16 -26.98
CA TYR A 86 4.95 1.08 -25.62
C TYR A 86 3.43 1.31 -25.60
N ARG A 87 2.72 0.45 -24.85
CA ARG A 87 1.25 0.46 -24.71
C ARG A 87 0.44 0.34 -26.02
N SER A 88 1.06 -0.02 -27.15
CA SER A 88 0.35 -0.40 -28.38
C SER A 88 -0.32 -1.78 -28.29
N GLY A 89 -1.17 -2.14 -29.25
CA GLY A 89 -1.72 -3.49 -29.31
C GLY A 89 -0.64 -4.59 -29.46
N ARG A 90 0.44 -4.30 -30.19
CA ARG A 90 1.59 -5.19 -30.35
C ARG A 90 2.37 -5.35 -29.05
N TYR A 91 2.48 -4.29 -28.24
CA TYR A 91 3.08 -4.33 -26.91
C TYR A 91 2.33 -5.29 -25.99
N PHE A 92 1.01 -5.14 -25.84
CA PHE A 92 0.24 -6.04 -24.98
C PHE A 92 0.23 -7.48 -25.50
N ARG A 93 0.31 -7.68 -26.83
CA ARG A 93 0.50 -9.02 -27.40
C ARG A 93 1.86 -9.62 -27.02
N ALA A 94 2.95 -8.86 -27.16
CA ALA A 94 4.28 -9.30 -26.75
C ALA A 94 4.30 -9.64 -25.25
N LEU A 95 3.75 -8.77 -24.41
CA LEU A 95 3.67 -8.95 -22.96
C LEU A 95 2.91 -10.22 -22.57
N ALA A 96 1.83 -10.52 -23.29
CA ALA A 96 1.00 -11.68 -23.01
C ALA A 96 1.54 -12.99 -23.62
N THR A 97 2.44 -12.95 -24.61
CA THR A 97 2.89 -14.17 -25.34
C THR A 97 4.36 -14.51 -25.18
N SER A 98 5.21 -13.60 -24.71
CA SER A 98 6.65 -13.88 -24.58
C SER A 98 6.92 -14.83 -23.43
N GLY A 99 7.82 -15.79 -23.62
CA GLY A 99 8.22 -16.74 -22.58
C GLY A 99 9.00 -16.05 -21.46
N TYR A 100 9.83 -15.06 -21.80
CA TYR A 100 10.59 -14.27 -20.84
C TYR A 100 10.20 -12.80 -20.92
N LEU A 101 10.08 -12.16 -19.77
CA LEU A 101 9.81 -10.73 -19.60
C LEU A 101 10.93 -10.14 -18.75
N ILE A 102 11.64 -9.14 -19.27
CA ILE A 102 12.73 -8.45 -18.56
C ILE A 102 12.39 -6.97 -18.46
N ASN A 103 12.27 -6.46 -17.24
CA ASN A 103 11.91 -5.06 -16.97
C ASN A 103 12.69 -4.52 -15.77
N ASN A 104 13.15 -3.28 -15.85
CA ASN A 104 13.94 -2.62 -14.80
C ASN A 104 13.15 -1.67 -13.89
N ALA A 105 11.83 -1.59 -14.11
CA ALA A 105 10.90 -0.79 -13.34
C ALA A 105 9.65 -1.63 -13.03
N THR A 106 8.49 -1.24 -13.56
CA THR A 106 7.24 -1.98 -13.37
C THR A 106 6.47 -2.08 -14.68
N PHE A 107 5.82 -3.22 -14.91
CA PHE A 107 4.79 -3.29 -15.93
C PHE A 107 3.51 -2.56 -15.48
N PRO A 108 2.71 -2.05 -16.43
CA PRO A 108 1.52 -1.28 -16.12
C PRO A 108 0.43 -2.13 -15.46
N ILE A 109 -0.57 -1.48 -14.84
CA ILE A 109 -1.67 -2.13 -14.08
C ILE A 109 -2.44 -3.22 -14.86
N GLU A 110 -2.35 -3.20 -16.18
CA GLU A 110 -3.02 -4.15 -17.08
C GLU A 110 -2.21 -5.43 -17.30
N PHE A 111 -0.95 -5.47 -16.86
CA PHE A 111 -0.14 -6.67 -16.83
C PHE A 111 -0.71 -7.69 -15.85
N SER A 112 -0.71 -8.95 -16.26
CA SER A 112 -0.93 -10.12 -15.41
C SER A 112 0.02 -11.18 -15.93
N LYS A 113 0.93 -11.67 -15.08
CA LYS A 113 1.81 -12.79 -15.44
C LYS A 113 0.96 -14.02 -15.71
N ARG A 114 1.25 -14.73 -16.80
CA ARG A 114 0.63 -16.01 -17.11
C ARG A 114 1.48 -17.16 -16.60
N PRO A 115 0.87 -18.28 -16.15
CA PRO A 115 1.61 -19.51 -15.90
C PRO A 115 2.45 -19.90 -17.12
N GLY A 116 3.73 -20.22 -16.90
CA GLY A 116 4.71 -20.56 -17.94
C GLY A 116 5.51 -19.37 -18.50
N GLN A 117 5.25 -18.14 -18.07
CA GLN A 117 6.15 -17.02 -18.30
C GLN A 117 7.19 -16.92 -17.17
N VAL A 118 8.39 -16.47 -17.51
CA VAL A 118 9.45 -16.09 -16.57
C VAL A 118 9.59 -14.58 -16.57
N TYR A 119 9.30 -13.94 -15.43
CA TYR A 119 9.44 -12.51 -15.22
C TYR A 119 10.68 -12.19 -14.39
N VAL A 120 11.63 -11.49 -15.02
CA VAL A 120 12.83 -10.93 -14.39
C VAL A 120 12.61 -9.44 -14.17
N ASN A 121 12.53 -9.02 -12.91
CA ASN A 121 12.58 -7.61 -12.55
C ASN A 121 14.02 -7.26 -12.15
N THR A 122 14.71 -6.47 -12.97
CA THR A 122 16.11 -6.12 -12.68
C THR A 122 16.23 -4.99 -11.67
N TRP A 123 15.14 -4.25 -11.43
CA TRP A 123 15.16 -2.91 -10.86
C TRP A 123 16.24 -2.02 -11.51
N HIS A 124 16.58 -0.91 -10.88
CA HIS A 124 17.41 0.14 -11.49
C HIS A 124 18.38 0.83 -10.51
N GLY A 125 18.77 0.19 -9.41
CA GLY A 125 19.80 0.73 -8.52
C GLY A 125 19.64 0.36 -7.06
N THR A 126 20.76 0.32 -6.36
CA THR A 126 20.80 0.36 -4.88
C THR A 126 20.14 1.65 -4.39
N PRO A 127 19.23 1.59 -3.40
CA PRO A 127 18.52 2.79 -2.97
C PRO A 127 19.35 3.63 -1.99
N LEU A 128 19.48 4.93 -2.27
CA LEU A 128 19.94 5.92 -1.29
C LEU A 128 18.75 6.53 -0.52
N LYS A 129 17.66 6.83 -1.24
CA LYS A 129 16.44 7.46 -0.71
C LYS A 129 15.53 6.41 -0.10
N LYS A 130 14.76 6.76 0.93
CA LYS A 130 13.69 5.90 1.44
C LYS A 130 12.69 5.55 0.33
N MET A 131 12.20 4.31 0.35
CA MET A 131 11.31 3.75 -0.67
C MET A 131 10.23 2.88 -0.04
N GLY A 132 9.29 2.40 -0.86
CA GLY A 132 8.32 1.42 -0.38
C GLY A 132 7.48 1.97 0.77
N TYR A 133 7.36 1.18 1.84
CA TYR A 133 6.67 1.47 3.08
C TYR A 133 7.45 2.41 4.01
N ASP A 134 8.74 2.64 3.77
CA ASP A 134 9.57 3.54 4.59
C ASP A 134 9.26 5.03 4.28
N MET A 135 8.47 5.30 3.24
CA MET A 135 7.99 6.63 2.89
C MET A 135 6.60 6.91 3.49
N PRO A 136 6.30 8.16 3.90
CA PRO A 136 4.93 8.58 4.20
C PRO A 136 3.99 8.29 3.03
N GLY A 137 2.85 7.61 3.29
CA GLY A 137 1.91 7.20 2.24
C GLY A 137 2.43 6.09 1.30
N GLY A 138 3.63 5.57 1.55
CA GLY A 138 4.36 4.67 0.67
C GLY A 138 3.66 3.35 0.35
N ALA A 139 2.82 2.85 1.26
CA ALA A 139 1.95 1.68 1.02
C ALA A 139 1.03 1.86 -0.21
N VAL A 140 0.43 3.05 -0.37
CA VAL A 140 -0.51 3.34 -1.46
C VAL A 140 0.22 3.53 -2.79
N ASP A 141 1.32 4.27 -2.75
CA ASP A 141 2.09 4.67 -3.93
C ASP A 141 2.88 3.50 -4.51
N SER A 142 3.35 2.60 -3.64
CA SER A 142 4.10 1.41 -4.03
C SER A 142 3.21 0.24 -4.48
N ALA A 143 1.88 0.41 -4.53
CA ALA A 143 0.95 -0.70 -4.79
C ALA A 143 1.22 -1.45 -6.12
N ASN A 144 1.52 -0.74 -7.22
CA ASN A 144 1.86 -1.39 -8.48
C ASN A 144 3.28 -1.99 -8.46
N THR A 145 4.19 -1.41 -7.68
CA THR A 145 5.56 -1.92 -7.50
C THR A 145 5.54 -3.25 -6.78
N VAL A 146 4.89 -3.33 -5.62
CA VAL A 146 4.73 -4.58 -4.86
C VAL A 146 4.06 -5.65 -5.72
N ARG A 147 3.02 -5.29 -6.47
CA ARG A 147 2.33 -6.20 -7.41
C ARG A 147 3.27 -6.80 -8.48
N ASN A 148 4.21 -6.01 -8.99
CA ASN A 148 5.20 -6.51 -9.95
C ASN A 148 6.25 -7.38 -9.26
N PHE A 149 6.70 -7.02 -8.05
CA PHE A 149 7.67 -7.83 -7.30
C PHE A 149 7.11 -9.20 -6.93
N VAL A 150 5.91 -9.29 -6.36
CA VAL A 150 5.32 -10.59 -5.99
C VAL A 150 4.97 -11.47 -7.20
N ALA A 151 4.88 -10.88 -8.39
CA ALA A 151 4.70 -11.61 -9.64
C ALA A 151 6.03 -12.06 -10.29
N ALA A 152 7.17 -11.50 -9.90
CA ALA A 152 8.46 -11.82 -10.51
C ALA A 152 8.94 -13.23 -10.13
N ASP A 153 9.65 -13.89 -11.04
CA ASP A 153 10.37 -15.13 -10.78
C ASP A 153 11.79 -14.85 -10.29
N TYR A 154 12.37 -13.73 -10.76
CA TYR A 154 13.69 -13.26 -10.36
C TYR A 154 13.65 -11.76 -10.06
N LEU A 155 14.19 -11.36 -8.92
CA LEU A 155 14.58 -9.98 -8.64
C LEU A 155 16.11 -9.91 -8.66
N LEU A 156 16.68 -9.00 -9.44
CA LEU A 156 18.12 -8.75 -9.35
C LEU A 156 18.37 -7.78 -8.21
N SER A 157 19.42 -8.06 -7.45
CA SER A 157 19.91 -7.18 -6.41
C SER A 157 21.38 -6.88 -6.66
N GLN A 158 21.74 -5.60 -6.63
CA GLN A 158 23.12 -5.18 -6.91
C GLN A 158 24.09 -5.64 -5.80
N ASN A 159 23.61 -5.67 -4.57
CA ASN A 159 24.36 -6.03 -3.36
C ASN A 159 23.41 -6.44 -2.23
N HIS A 160 24.00 -6.93 -1.14
CA HIS A 160 23.22 -7.45 -0.02
C HIS A 160 22.37 -6.39 0.69
N PHE A 161 22.88 -5.16 0.82
CA PHE A 161 22.12 -4.06 1.41
C PHE A 161 20.82 -3.79 0.64
N MET A 162 20.86 -3.80 -0.70
CA MET A 162 19.65 -3.65 -1.50
C MET A 162 18.64 -4.78 -1.22
N THR A 163 19.10 -6.01 -1.02
CA THR A 163 18.22 -7.13 -0.66
C THR A 163 17.53 -6.90 0.68
N GLU A 164 18.30 -6.62 1.73
CA GLU A 164 17.76 -6.45 3.08
C GLU A 164 16.94 -5.16 3.21
N GLN A 165 17.51 -4.02 2.82
CA GLN A 165 16.87 -2.73 3.03
C GLN A 165 15.72 -2.51 2.05
N MET A 166 15.92 -2.78 0.76
CA MET A 166 14.90 -2.48 -0.26
C MET A 166 13.84 -3.56 -0.30
N TYR A 167 14.23 -4.79 -0.60
CA TYR A 167 13.26 -5.86 -0.87
C TYR A 167 12.63 -6.36 0.43
N GLU A 168 13.44 -6.77 1.40
CA GLU A 168 12.94 -7.38 2.62
C GLU A 168 12.25 -6.40 3.57
N SER A 169 12.87 -5.24 3.83
CA SER A 169 12.33 -4.23 4.74
C SER A 169 11.37 -3.27 4.04
N ALA A 170 11.89 -2.38 3.17
CA ALA A 170 11.13 -1.27 2.63
C ALA A 170 9.94 -1.72 1.76
N TYR A 171 10.04 -2.79 0.97
CA TYR A 171 8.91 -3.39 0.24
C TYR A 171 8.28 -4.59 0.96
N LYS A 172 8.78 -4.89 2.16
CA LYS A 172 8.33 -5.93 3.09
C LYS A 172 8.41 -7.36 2.57
N LEU A 173 9.14 -7.69 1.51
CA LEU A 173 8.93 -8.92 0.73
C LEU A 173 9.19 -10.27 1.46
N ARG A 174 9.70 -10.27 2.71
CA ARG A 174 9.76 -11.47 3.58
C ARG A 174 8.39 -12.13 3.68
N GLY A 175 8.31 -13.45 3.53
CA GLY A 175 7.03 -14.19 3.55
C GLY A 175 6.08 -13.91 2.37
N ALA A 176 6.41 -13.00 1.44
CA ALA A 176 5.56 -12.66 0.30
C ALA A 176 6.17 -13.07 -1.05
N PHE A 177 7.45 -12.76 -1.25
CA PHE A 177 8.10 -13.04 -2.53
C PHE A 177 8.50 -14.52 -2.63
N ARG A 178 8.03 -15.20 -3.69
CA ARG A 178 8.26 -16.64 -3.92
C ARG A 178 9.31 -16.96 -4.98
N GLY A 179 9.77 -15.93 -5.70
CA GLY A 179 10.84 -16.05 -6.68
C GLY A 179 12.23 -16.13 -6.02
N ARG A 180 13.27 -15.89 -6.81
CA ARG A 180 14.66 -15.88 -6.36
C ARG A 180 15.27 -14.49 -6.45
N ILE A 181 16.08 -14.13 -5.47
CA ILE A 181 17.00 -12.99 -5.55
C ILE A 181 18.27 -13.45 -6.26
N VAL A 182 18.76 -12.64 -7.19
CA VAL A 182 20.06 -12.84 -7.87
C VAL A 182 20.98 -11.69 -7.46
N GLU A 183 21.95 -11.97 -6.59
CA GLU A 183 22.96 -11.03 -6.09
C GLU A 183 24.30 -11.21 -6.82
N GLU A 184 24.34 -10.97 -8.13
CA GLU A 184 25.52 -11.20 -8.97
C GLU A 184 26.13 -9.93 -9.58
N GLY A 185 25.86 -8.78 -8.96
CA GLY A 185 26.12 -7.47 -9.56
C GLY A 185 25.06 -7.12 -10.61
N TYR A 186 25.21 -5.96 -11.24
CA TYR A 186 24.26 -5.46 -12.21
C TYR A 186 24.79 -5.53 -13.64
N PRO A 187 24.07 -6.18 -14.58
CA PRO A 187 24.47 -6.25 -15.98
C PRO A 187 24.85 -4.88 -16.60
N ARG A 188 24.15 -3.80 -16.24
CA ARG A 188 24.47 -2.47 -16.78
C ARG A 188 25.85 -1.95 -16.36
N VAL A 189 26.37 -2.38 -15.21
CA VAL A 189 27.67 -1.94 -14.68
C VAL A 189 28.80 -2.49 -15.54
N ASP A 190 28.62 -3.66 -16.17
CA ASP A 190 29.59 -4.19 -17.14
C ASP A 190 29.89 -3.21 -18.29
N ARG A 191 28.92 -2.33 -18.63
CA ARG A 191 29.08 -1.34 -19.69
C ARG A 191 30.06 -0.21 -19.33
N GLN A 192 30.52 -0.12 -18.07
CA GLN A 192 31.55 0.82 -17.63
C GLN A 192 32.97 0.34 -17.97
N PHE A 193 33.18 -0.96 -18.13
CA PHE A 193 34.49 -1.54 -18.45
C PHE A 193 34.71 -1.51 -19.96
N LEU A 194 35.16 -0.35 -20.45
CA LEU A 194 35.33 -0.10 -21.87
C LEU A 194 36.66 -0.66 -22.37
N ASP A 195 36.61 -1.57 -23.35
CA ASP A 195 37.76 -1.80 -24.21
C ASP A 195 38.02 -0.59 -25.12
N ARG A 196 39.17 -0.58 -25.80
CA ARG A 196 39.56 0.52 -26.69
C ARG A 196 38.52 0.81 -27.77
N GLY A 197 37.85 -0.21 -28.31
CA GLY A 197 36.82 -0.04 -29.34
C GLY A 197 35.56 0.63 -28.78
N CYS A 198 35.09 0.15 -27.63
CA CYS A 198 33.93 0.72 -26.93
C CYS A 198 34.18 2.16 -26.48
N PHE A 199 35.39 2.46 -26.01
CA PHE A 199 35.82 3.82 -25.66
C PHE A 199 35.70 4.76 -26.86
N LEU A 200 36.33 4.41 -27.99
CA LEU A 200 36.29 5.22 -29.21
C LEU A 200 34.86 5.38 -29.75
N ALA A 201 34.05 4.32 -29.71
CA ALA A 201 32.65 4.39 -30.14
C ALA A 201 31.82 5.33 -29.25
N ALA A 202 32.03 5.29 -27.93
CA ALA A 202 31.33 6.18 -27.00
C ALA A 202 31.74 7.65 -27.20
N HIS A 203 33.03 7.92 -27.42
CA HIS A 203 33.53 9.24 -27.80
C HIS A 203 32.88 9.75 -29.09
N ALA A 204 32.90 8.94 -30.16
CA ALA A 204 32.29 9.31 -31.44
C ALA A 204 30.80 9.64 -31.30
N ARG A 205 30.06 8.91 -30.47
CA ARG A 205 28.64 9.20 -30.21
C ARG A 205 28.41 10.53 -29.49
N LEU A 206 29.31 10.94 -28.60
CA LEU A 206 29.25 12.27 -27.97
C LEU A 206 29.54 13.36 -29.01
N GLU A 207 30.54 13.17 -29.86
CA GLU A 207 30.87 14.12 -30.94
C GLU A 207 29.75 14.26 -31.96
N GLU A 208 29.13 13.16 -32.39
CA GLU A 208 27.94 13.15 -33.27
C GLU A 208 26.74 13.88 -32.64
N ALA A 209 26.62 13.85 -31.31
CA ALA A 209 25.60 14.58 -30.57
C ALA A 209 25.91 16.10 -30.46
N GLY A 210 27.10 16.54 -30.90
CA GLY A 210 27.55 17.93 -30.84
C GLY A 210 28.40 18.26 -29.61
N ILE A 211 28.89 17.26 -28.87
CA ILE A 211 29.76 17.42 -27.71
C ILE A 211 31.21 17.21 -28.18
N GLN A 212 31.94 18.32 -28.39
CA GLN A 212 33.34 18.26 -28.80
C GLN A 212 34.22 18.07 -27.57
N LEU A 213 34.95 16.94 -27.50
CA LEU A 213 35.74 16.58 -26.31
C LEU A 213 37.19 17.09 -26.39
N ASP A 214 37.76 17.24 -27.59
CA ASP A 214 39.12 17.77 -27.83
C ASP A 214 40.23 17.13 -26.99
N GLY A 215 40.08 15.84 -26.66
CA GLY A 215 41.03 15.09 -25.84
C GLY A 215 41.02 15.41 -24.34
N ARG A 216 40.06 16.20 -23.86
CA ARG A 216 39.92 16.59 -22.44
C ARG A 216 39.37 15.45 -21.59
N ASN A 217 39.77 15.42 -20.32
CA ASN A 217 39.21 14.49 -19.34
C ASN A 217 37.76 14.85 -19.02
N ILE A 218 36.88 13.86 -19.00
CA ILE A 218 35.46 14.08 -18.71
C ILE A 218 35.24 14.13 -17.20
N VAL A 219 34.61 15.21 -16.72
CA VAL A 219 33.99 15.26 -15.39
C VAL A 219 32.49 15.18 -15.58
N LEU A 220 31.85 14.16 -15.01
CA LEU A 220 30.41 13.97 -15.16
C LEU A 220 29.67 14.63 -14.00
N TYR A 221 28.82 15.63 -14.30
CA TYR A 221 27.87 16.18 -13.36
C TYR A 221 26.49 15.55 -13.55
N ALA A 222 26.00 14.82 -12.54
CA ALA A 222 24.75 14.07 -12.56
C ALA A 222 23.86 14.39 -11.34
N PRO A 223 23.18 15.54 -11.33
CA PRO A 223 22.28 15.92 -10.22
C PRO A 223 20.95 15.17 -10.27
N THR A 224 20.30 15.05 -9.11
CA THR A 224 18.89 14.66 -9.02
C THR A 224 17.97 15.80 -9.42
N TRP A 225 16.73 15.46 -9.74
CA TRP A 225 15.70 16.41 -10.14
C TRP A 225 14.99 17.01 -8.92
N LYS A 226 14.56 18.27 -9.01
CA LYS A 226 13.81 18.99 -7.96
C LYS A 226 12.29 18.98 -8.22
N GLY A 227 11.50 18.88 -7.14
CA GLY A 227 10.02 18.95 -7.15
C GLY A 227 9.32 17.81 -6.40
N ASP A 228 8.05 18.01 -6.05
CA ASP A 228 7.25 17.07 -5.23
C ASP A 228 6.69 15.87 -6.01
N SER A 229 6.80 15.85 -7.33
CA SER A 229 6.20 14.81 -8.17
C SER A 229 7.05 14.44 -9.38
N PHE A 230 7.30 13.14 -9.56
CA PHE A 230 7.94 12.58 -10.76
C PHE A 230 7.25 12.97 -12.07
N ALA A 231 5.98 13.38 -12.03
CA ALA A 231 5.22 13.77 -13.22
C ALA A 231 5.37 15.26 -13.59
N ASN A 232 5.91 16.08 -12.69
CA ASN A 232 5.98 17.54 -12.85
C ASN A 232 7.28 18.06 -12.18
N PRO A 233 8.47 17.82 -12.77
CA PRO A 233 9.70 18.37 -12.25
C PRO A 233 9.69 19.91 -12.34
N GLU A 234 10.24 20.57 -11.33
CA GLU A 234 10.35 22.04 -11.24
C GLU A 234 11.75 22.55 -11.59
N ASP A 235 12.60 21.70 -12.19
CA ASP A 235 13.97 22.06 -12.52
C ASP A 235 14.05 23.23 -13.51
N ASP A 236 14.82 24.26 -13.13
CA ASP A 236 15.19 25.38 -13.99
C ASP A 236 16.45 25.03 -14.80
N ALA A 237 16.31 24.96 -16.13
CA ALA A 237 17.42 24.68 -17.02
C ALA A 237 18.50 25.78 -16.97
N ASN A 238 18.13 27.02 -16.66
CA ASN A 238 19.09 28.11 -16.50
C ASN A 238 19.98 27.89 -15.28
N ALA A 239 19.42 27.39 -14.19
CA ALA A 239 20.19 27.06 -12.99
C ALA A 239 21.17 25.90 -13.24
N LEU A 240 20.75 24.86 -13.98
CA LEU A 240 21.63 23.76 -14.39
C LEU A 240 22.77 24.26 -15.28
N LEU A 241 22.46 25.10 -16.28
CA LEU A 241 23.46 25.69 -17.16
C LEU A 241 24.45 26.55 -16.37
N ALA A 242 23.97 27.45 -15.51
CA ALA A 242 24.82 28.30 -14.68
C ALA A 242 25.77 27.48 -13.80
N THR A 243 25.26 26.40 -13.20
CA THR A 243 26.08 25.48 -12.39
C THR A 243 27.18 24.82 -13.21
N VAL A 244 26.85 24.29 -14.40
CA VAL A 244 27.84 23.62 -15.26
C VAL A 244 28.87 24.62 -15.81
N SER A 245 28.43 25.82 -16.21
CA SER A 245 29.33 26.88 -16.68
C SER A 245 30.30 27.30 -15.58
N GLU A 246 29.81 27.53 -14.35
CA GLU A 246 30.68 27.90 -13.23
C GLU A 246 31.67 26.77 -12.89
N LEU A 247 31.24 25.50 -12.91
CA LEU A 247 32.15 24.36 -12.75
C LEU A 247 33.21 24.34 -13.85
N GLN A 248 32.81 24.54 -15.11
CA GLN A 248 33.72 24.53 -16.25
C GLN A 248 34.76 25.66 -16.16
N ASP A 249 34.34 26.86 -15.75
CA ASP A 249 35.23 28.03 -15.57
C ASP A 249 36.25 27.79 -14.46
N ARG A 250 35.83 27.18 -13.35
CA ARG A 250 36.72 26.89 -12.19
C ARG A 250 37.72 25.78 -12.46
N LEU A 251 37.35 24.77 -13.25
CA LEU A 251 38.21 23.62 -13.56
C LEU A 251 39.20 23.89 -14.70
N GLY A 252 38.99 24.95 -15.47
CA GLY A 252 39.81 25.28 -16.63
C GLY A 252 39.43 24.45 -17.85
N SER A 253 39.29 25.11 -19.00
CA SER A 253 38.77 24.51 -20.24
C SER A 253 39.78 23.63 -20.98
N SER A 254 41.06 23.66 -20.61
CA SER A 254 42.14 22.96 -21.31
C SER A 254 42.34 21.50 -20.87
N GLU A 255 41.99 21.16 -19.63
CA GLU A 255 42.22 19.82 -19.07
C GLU A 255 40.91 19.04 -18.94
N TYR A 256 39.83 19.70 -18.52
CA TYR A 256 38.55 19.08 -18.21
C TYR A 256 37.41 19.57 -19.09
N MET A 257 36.49 18.65 -19.39
CA MET A 257 35.18 18.92 -19.98
C MET A 257 34.09 18.46 -19.01
N VAL A 258 33.27 19.40 -18.54
CA VAL A 258 32.15 19.09 -17.65
C VAL A 258 30.93 18.70 -18.47
N LEU A 259 30.49 17.45 -18.35
CA LEU A 259 29.29 16.95 -19.02
C LEU A 259 28.12 16.87 -18.05
N LEU A 260 26.94 17.28 -18.51
CA LEU A 260 25.70 17.22 -17.75
C LEU A 260 24.93 15.93 -18.09
N LYS A 261 24.62 15.11 -17.09
CA LYS A 261 23.70 13.98 -17.21
C LYS A 261 22.46 14.18 -16.35
N THR A 262 21.32 14.42 -17.00
CA THR A 262 20.03 14.57 -16.31
C THR A 262 19.25 13.25 -16.23
N HIS A 263 18.35 13.18 -15.24
CA HIS A 263 17.36 12.10 -15.16
C HIS A 263 16.43 12.09 -16.38
N GLN A 264 15.91 10.91 -16.75
CA GLN A 264 15.16 10.73 -18.01
C GLN A 264 13.94 11.64 -18.16
N VAL A 265 13.28 11.96 -17.05
CA VAL A 265 12.11 12.86 -17.02
C VAL A 265 12.52 14.30 -17.34
N VAL A 266 13.62 14.77 -16.75
CA VAL A 266 14.13 16.15 -16.90
C VAL A 266 14.80 16.36 -18.24
N HIS A 267 15.45 15.33 -18.77
CA HIS A 267 16.18 15.41 -20.04
C HIS A 267 15.31 15.92 -21.19
N ARG A 268 14.00 15.62 -21.23
CA ARG A 268 13.14 16.14 -22.30
C ARG A 268 13.08 17.68 -22.31
N PHE A 269 13.08 18.28 -21.12
CA PHE A 269 13.13 19.73 -20.96
C PHE A 269 14.53 20.28 -21.21
N ALA A 270 15.57 19.66 -20.62
CA ALA A 270 16.95 20.07 -20.84
C ALA A 270 17.36 20.01 -22.32
N ALA A 271 16.96 18.96 -23.04
CA ALA A 271 17.29 18.76 -24.46
C ALA A 271 16.57 19.74 -25.40
N SER A 272 15.55 20.46 -24.94
CA SER A 272 14.94 21.54 -25.72
C SER A 272 15.69 22.88 -25.61
N GLN A 273 16.68 22.98 -24.71
CA GLN A 273 17.46 24.19 -24.52
C GLN A 273 18.72 24.16 -25.38
N PRO A 274 18.87 25.06 -26.38
CA PRO A 274 20.03 25.11 -27.26
C PRO A 274 21.36 25.24 -26.51
N GLU A 275 21.37 25.96 -25.40
CA GLU A 275 22.55 26.29 -24.59
C GLU A 275 23.14 25.06 -23.89
N LEU A 276 22.31 24.06 -23.56
CA LEU A 276 22.76 22.82 -22.94
C LEU A 276 23.28 21.79 -23.95
N LYS A 277 23.07 22.00 -25.26
CA LYS A 277 23.31 20.98 -26.29
C LYS A 277 24.77 20.48 -26.34
N SER A 278 25.73 21.36 -26.12
CA SER A 278 27.17 21.04 -26.20
C SER A 278 27.71 20.31 -24.96
N ILE A 279 26.92 20.18 -23.89
CA ILE A 279 27.32 19.57 -22.62
C ILE A 279 26.36 18.47 -22.14
N LEU A 280 25.12 18.44 -22.63
CA LEU A 280 24.08 17.51 -22.20
C LEU A 280 24.27 16.13 -22.86
N VAL A 281 24.58 15.14 -22.03
CA VAL A 281 24.74 13.75 -22.45
C VAL A 281 23.40 13.19 -22.96
N PRO A 282 23.33 12.69 -24.21
CA PRO A 282 22.11 12.11 -24.77
C PRO A 282 21.53 10.96 -23.95
N ASN A 283 20.20 10.91 -23.87
CA ASN A 283 19.49 9.89 -23.10
C ASN A 283 19.49 8.49 -23.71
N ASP A 284 19.81 8.35 -24.98
CA ASP A 284 19.90 7.08 -25.70
C ASP A 284 21.31 6.48 -25.69
N ILE A 285 22.27 7.15 -25.06
CA ILE A 285 23.53 6.53 -24.67
C ILE A 285 23.35 5.88 -23.29
N PRO A 286 23.66 4.57 -23.13
CA PRO A 286 23.64 3.92 -21.82
C PRO A 286 24.50 4.70 -20.82
N THR A 287 23.92 5.05 -19.67
CA THR A 287 24.57 5.93 -18.68
C THR A 287 25.88 5.32 -18.17
N ASN A 288 25.92 4.01 -17.95
CA ASN A 288 27.14 3.31 -17.54
C ASN A 288 28.27 3.39 -18.60
N THR A 289 27.97 3.51 -19.89
CA THR A 289 29.02 3.78 -20.88
C THR A 289 29.71 5.14 -20.61
N ILE A 290 28.93 6.15 -20.22
CA ILE A 290 29.45 7.49 -19.92
C ILE A 290 30.20 7.51 -18.58
N LEU A 291 29.73 6.74 -17.59
CA LEU A 291 30.47 6.53 -16.35
C LEU A 291 31.86 5.93 -16.61
N GLY A 292 31.99 5.00 -17.56
CA GLY A 292 33.28 4.44 -17.96
C GLY A 292 34.22 5.40 -18.71
N LEU A 293 33.70 6.52 -19.22
CA LEU A 293 34.50 7.59 -19.83
C LEU A 293 34.90 8.68 -18.82
N ALA A 294 34.13 8.82 -17.74
CA ALA A 294 34.32 9.88 -16.77
C ALA A 294 35.53 9.60 -15.88
N SER A 295 36.39 10.60 -15.74
CA SER A 295 37.52 10.57 -14.81
C SER A 295 37.07 10.81 -13.36
N GLN A 296 35.96 11.55 -13.17
CA GLN A 296 35.39 11.90 -11.87
C GLN A 296 33.87 12.11 -11.98
N LEU A 297 33.16 11.86 -10.88
CA LEU A 297 31.71 12.05 -10.78
C LEU A 297 31.37 13.15 -9.76
N ILE A 298 30.58 14.13 -10.18
CA ILE A 298 29.89 15.08 -9.30
C ILE A 298 28.41 14.69 -9.27
N THR A 299 27.86 14.42 -8.09
CA THR A 299 26.44 14.08 -7.92
C THR A 299 25.92 14.60 -6.58
N ASP A 300 24.68 14.30 -6.24
CA ASP A 300 23.99 14.69 -5.01
C ASP A 300 23.36 13.43 -4.37
N TYR A 301 22.04 13.42 -4.15
CA TYR A 301 21.30 12.28 -3.60
C TYR A 301 20.95 11.20 -4.65
N SER A 302 21.75 11.05 -5.71
CA SER A 302 21.50 10.08 -6.78
C SER A 302 22.02 8.69 -6.41
N SER A 303 21.37 7.62 -6.87
CA SER A 303 21.92 6.26 -6.76
C SER A 303 23.03 5.97 -7.77
N ILE A 304 23.33 6.89 -8.70
CA ILE A 304 24.31 6.69 -9.76
C ILE A 304 25.73 6.45 -9.23
N PHE A 305 26.07 6.98 -8.04
CA PHE A 305 27.39 6.78 -7.48
C PHE A 305 27.65 5.33 -7.07
N PHE A 306 26.61 4.56 -6.70
CA PHE A 306 26.78 3.13 -6.40
C PHE A 306 27.34 2.38 -7.61
N ASP A 307 26.87 2.71 -8.81
CA ASP A 307 27.41 2.15 -10.04
C ASP A 307 28.84 2.64 -10.30
N PHE A 308 29.11 3.93 -10.05
CA PHE A 308 30.43 4.54 -10.30
C PHE A 308 31.52 4.05 -9.34
N LEU A 309 31.17 3.55 -8.15
CA LEU A 309 32.13 2.92 -7.21
C LEU A 309 32.94 1.79 -7.87
N ALA A 310 32.37 1.10 -8.85
CA ALA A 310 33.05 0.03 -9.59
C ALA A 310 34.25 0.53 -10.40
N THR A 311 34.31 1.83 -10.73
CA THR A 311 35.44 2.43 -11.47
C THR A 311 36.68 2.61 -10.61
N GLY A 312 36.53 2.73 -9.28
CA GLY A 312 37.61 3.12 -8.38
C GLY A 312 38.01 4.60 -8.46
N LEU A 313 37.21 5.43 -9.14
CA LEU A 313 37.49 6.85 -9.36
C LEU A 313 36.74 7.78 -8.38
N PRO A 314 37.22 9.02 -8.17
CA PRO A 314 36.65 9.96 -7.20
C PRO A 314 35.18 10.34 -7.43
N ILE A 315 34.45 10.46 -6.32
CA ILE A 315 33.06 10.92 -6.27
C ILE A 315 32.99 12.16 -5.39
N ILE A 316 32.31 13.21 -5.84
CA ILE A 316 32.07 14.44 -5.08
C ILE A 316 30.55 14.63 -4.95
N PHE A 317 30.09 14.83 -3.72
CA PHE A 317 28.68 15.06 -3.41
C PHE A 317 28.41 16.56 -3.25
N TYR A 318 27.85 17.20 -4.28
CA TYR A 318 27.45 18.59 -4.27
C TYR A 318 25.98 18.73 -3.83
N THR A 319 25.77 19.12 -2.58
CA THR A 319 24.44 19.20 -1.94
C THR A 319 24.17 20.61 -1.40
N PRO A 320 23.92 21.60 -2.28
CA PRO A 320 23.68 22.99 -1.87
C PRO A 320 22.37 23.17 -1.08
N ASP A 321 21.47 22.18 -1.13
CA ASP A 321 20.11 22.19 -0.57
C ASP A 321 19.90 21.17 0.57
N ALA A 322 20.98 20.71 1.22
CA ALA A 322 20.89 19.70 2.28
C ALA A 322 19.93 20.06 3.43
N ALA A 323 19.84 21.35 3.78
CA ALA A 323 18.92 21.84 4.80
C ALA A 323 17.44 21.65 4.40
N GLU A 324 17.10 21.88 3.13
CA GLU A 324 15.73 21.71 2.60
C GLU A 324 15.41 20.22 2.37
N TYR A 325 16.41 19.42 1.99
CA TYR A 325 16.24 18.00 1.64
C TYR A 325 15.89 17.10 2.83
N THR A 326 16.31 17.49 4.04
CA THR A 326 16.09 16.71 5.27
C THR A 326 14.60 16.57 5.62
N GLY A 327 13.73 17.46 5.13
CA GLY A 327 12.31 17.54 5.50
C GLY A 327 11.32 16.69 4.69
N SER A 328 11.66 16.15 3.52
CA SER A 328 10.64 15.67 2.55
C SER A 328 10.58 14.14 2.34
N ARG A 329 11.72 13.46 2.23
CA ARG A 329 11.77 12.04 1.79
C ARG A 329 12.71 11.14 2.61
N GLY A 330 13.80 11.70 3.14
CA GLY A 330 14.83 10.97 3.91
C GLY A 330 15.71 10.02 3.09
N THR A 331 16.94 9.80 3.56
CA THR A 331 17.91 8.84 3.02
C THR A 331 18.17 7.70 4.01
N TYR A 332 18.76 6.60 3.53
CA TYR A 332 19.20 5.49 4.39
C TYR A 332 20.59 5.68 5.00
N PHE A 333 21.38 6.60 4.43
CA PHE A 333 22.73 6.92 4.88
C PHE A 333 22.82 8.41 5.19
N ALA A 334 23.56 8.74 6.24
CA ALA A 334 23.91 10.11 6.58
C ALA A 334 25.00 10.63 5.62
N PRO A 335 25.08 11.96 5.39
CA PRO A 335 26.06 12.54 4.46
C PRO A 335 27.53 12.20 4.79
N ASP A 336 27.88 12.13 6.06
CA ASP A 336 29.24 11.80 6.55
C ASP A 336 29.64 10.34 6.34
N GLU A 337 28.68 9.45 6.06
CA GLU A 337 28.94 8.06 5.71
C GLU A 337 29.36 7.90 4.23
N LEU A 338 29.07 8.87 3.37
CA LEU A 338 29.21 8.72 1.92
C LEU A 338 30.69 8.51 1.46
N PRO A 339 30.92 7.84 0.32
CA PRO A 339 32.27 7.50 -0.17
C PRO A 339 32.98 8.66 -0.89
N GLY A 340 32.70 9.91 -0.49
CA GLY A 340 33.23 11.11 -1.14
C GLY A 340 32.96 12.37 -0.33
N PRO A 341 33.71 13.46 -0.56
CA PRO A 341 33.47 14.73 0.10
C PRO A 341 32.05 15.25 -0.20
N VAL A 342 31.34 15.65 0.86
CA VAL A 342 30.05 16.34 0.78
C VAL A 342 30.28 17.83 0.94
N VAL A 343 29.91 18.60 -0.09
CA VAL A 343 30.18 20.04 -0.19
C VAL A 343 28.92 20.78 -0.64
N SER A 344 28.79 22.05 -0.23
CA SER A 344 27.63 22.89 -0.57
C SER A 344 27.98 24.06 -1.49
N GLN A 345 29.27 24.26 -1.79
CA GLN A 345 29.74 25.35 -2.66
C GLN A 345 30.55 24.82 -3.85
N LEU A 346 30.31 25.39 -5.05
CA LEU A 346 31.02 25.00 -6.27
C LEU A 346 32.53 25.23 -6.22
N ALA A 347 32.99 26.23 -5.46
CA ALA A 347 34.42 26.45 -5.20
C ALA A 347 35.07 25.21 -4.54
N GLN A 348 34.39 24.62 -3.56
CA GLN A 348 34.88 23.43 -2.86
C GLN A 348 34.89 22.21 -3.80
N VAL A 349 33.94 22.10 -4.73
CA VAL A 349 33.95 21.04 -5.75
C VAL A 349 35.22 21.13 -6.60
N ALA A 350 35.55 22.33 -7.10
CA ALA A 350 36.75 22.54 -7.90
C ALA A 350 38.04 22.22 -7.12
N ASP A 351 38.12 22.63 -5.85
CA ASP A 351 39.25 22.30 -4.98
C ASP A 351 39.45 20.79 -4.82
N GLN A 352 38.37 20.00 -4.71
CA GLN A 352 38.45 18.54 -4.59
C GLN A 352 38.90 17.88 -5.90
N ILE A 353 38.43 18.38 -7.04
CA ILE A 353 38.83 17.88 -8.36
C ILE A 353 40.32 18.15 -8.60
N ALA A 354 40.79 19.37 -8.30
CA ALA A 354 42.19 19.75 -8.45
C ALA A 354 43.13 18.91 -7.56
N ARG A 355 42.73 18.61 -6.31
CA ARG A 355 43.50 17.72 -5.41
C ARG A 355 43.60 16.29 -5.93
N SER A 356 42.58 15.84 -6.66
CA SER A 356 42.55 14.51 -7.27
C SER A 356 43.35 14.44 -8.59
N ALA A 357 43.88 15.55 -9.09
CA ALA A 357 44.61 15.64 -10.35
C ALA A 357 46.15 15.72 -10.17
N GLY A 358 46.64 15.86 -8.94
CA GLY A 358 48.04 16.18 -8.66
C GLY A 358 49.04 15.06 -8.93
N ASP A 359 50.16 15.43 -9.57
CA ASP A 359 51.53 14.88 -9.53
C ASP A 359 51.82 13.38 -9.82
N GLY A 360 50.85 12.61 -10.31
CA GLY A 360 51.07 11.19 -10.63
C GLY A 360 51.16 10.29 -9.39
N THR A 361 50.84 10.84 -8.22
CA THR A 361 50.57 10.09 -7.00
C THR A 361 49.17 9.50 -7.10
N PRO A 362 48.92 8.23 -6.67
CA PRO A 362 47.58 7.66 -6.68
C PRO A 362 46.62 8.55 -5.91
N VAL A 363 45.51 8.96 -6.55
CA VAL A 363 44.42 9.67 -5.87
C VAL A 363 44.02 8.85 -4.67
N VAL A 364 44.25 9.36 -3.46
CA VAL A 364 43.82 8.67 -2.25
C VAL A 364 42.30 8.82 -2.21
N PRO A 365 41.52 7.72 -2.39
CA PRO A 365 40.09 7.81 -2.33
C PRO A 365 39.66 8.27 -0.93
N HIS A 366 38.46 8.85 -0.84
CA HIS A 366 37.85 9.20 0.45
C HIS A 366 37.96 8.01 1.44
N PRO A 367 38.17 8.22 2.75
CA PRO A 367 38.39 7.11 3.71
C PRO A 367 37.32 6.01 3.67
N ASN A 368 36.09 6.36 3.32
CA ASN A 368 34.98 5.41 3.21
C ASN A 368 34.93 4.64 1.87
N TYR A 369 35.71 5.02 0.86
CA TYR A 369 35.54 4.52 -0.51
C TYR A 369 35.72 3.00 -0.62
N GLU A 370 36.81 2.45 -0.09
CA GLU A 370 37.08 1.00 -0.17
C GLU A 370 36.06 0.17 0.62
N VAL A 371 35.64 0.66 1.79
CA VAL A 371 34.58 0.01 2.58
C VAL A 371 33.27 -0.04 1.81
N TRP A 372 32.91 1.05 1.13
CA TRP A 372 31.72 1.08 0.27
C TRP A 372 31.88 0.21 -0.98
N LYS A 373 33.07 0.18 -1.56
CA LYS A 373 33.36 -0.66 -2.74
C LYS A 373 33.15 -2.14 -2.41
N GLU A 374 33.73 -2.61 -1.29
CA GLU A 374 33.54 -3.98 -0.81
C GLU A 374 32.07 -4.26 -0.46
N ARG A 375 31.37 -3.30 0.17
CA ARG A 375 29.98 -3.48 0.59
C ARG A 375 28.99 -3.52 -0.57
N PHE A 376 29.15 -2.67 -1.59
CA PHE A 376 28.11 -2.40 -2.59
C PHE A 376 28.43 -2.90 -4.00
N VAL A 377 29.71 -3.11 -4.34
CA VAL A 377 30.13 -3.47 -5.70
C VAL A 377 31.16 -4.60 -5.75
N ALA A 378 31.26 -5.43 -4.69
CA ALA A 378 32.19 -6.57 -4.65
C ALA A 378 32.02 -7.60 -5.79
N ARG A 379 30.91 -7.56 -6.53
CA ARG A 379 30.65 -8.43 -7.69
C ARG A 379 30.65 -7.68 -9.02
N GLU A 380 30.99 -6.41 -9.04
CA GLU A 380 31.05 -5.62 -10.27
C GLU A 380 32.45 -5.74 -10.89
N ASP A 381 32.66 -6.82 -11.66
CA ASP A 381 33.94 -7.21 -12.26
C ASP A 381 33.90 -7.26 -13.81
N GLY A 382 32.83 -6.74 -14.41
CA GLY A 382 32.57 -6.82 -15.85
C GLY A 382 31.97 -8.15 -16.32
N GLY A 383 31.68 -9.08 -15.40
CA GLY A 383 31.07 -10.38 -15.69
C GLY A 383 29.60 -10.53 -15.28
N ALA A 384 28.94 -9.48 -14.78
CA ALA A 384 27.60 -9.59 -14.18
C ALA A 384 26.54 -10.07 -15.18
N SER A 385 26.56 -9.56 -16.42
CA SER A 385 25.65 -9.94 -17.50
C SER A 385 25.69 -11.43 -17.78
N ARG A 386 26.90 -11.99 -17.90
CA ARG A 386 27.10 -13.44 -18.11
C ARG A 386 26.56 -14.24 -16.95
N ARG A 387 26.88 -13.86 -15.70
CA ARG A 387 26.41 -14.57 -14.49
C ARG A 387 24.89 -14.57 -14.39
N VAL A 388 24.25 -13.43 -14.63
CA VAL A 388 22.79 -13.31 -14.60
C VAL A 388 22.14 -14.13 -15.72
N VAL A 389 22.70 -14.12 -16.94
CA VAL A 389 22.18 -14.92 -18.05
C VAL A 389 22.36 -16.42 -17.80
N ASP A 390 23.50 -16.84 -17.23
CA ASP A 390 23.76 -18.21 -16.80
C ASP A 390 22.69 -18.70 -15.81
N VAL A 391 22.36 -17.90 -14.80
CA VAL A 391 21.32 -18.23 -13.80
C VAL A 391 19.95 -18.36 -14.44
N ILE A 392 19.54 -17.38 -15.26
CA ILE A 392 18.15 -17.24 -15.71
C ILE A 392 17.84 -18.13 -16.93
N PHE A 393 18.77 -18.22 -17.88
CA PHE A 393 18.55 -18.91 -19.16
C PHE A 393 19.19 -20.30 -19.23
N ARG A 394 20.29 -20.52 -18.48
CA ARG A 394 21.00 -21.82 -18.46
C ARG A 394 20.73 -22.61 -17.18
N GLY A 395 20.15 -21.98 -16.15
CA GLY A 395 19.86 -22.61 -14.86
C GLY A 395 21.12 -22.91 -14.04
N HIS A 396 22.26 -22.32 -14.39
CA HIS A 396 23.53 -22.54 -13.68
C HIS A 396 23.55 -21.70 -12.40
N THR A 397 23.25 -22.34 -11.27
CA THR A 397 23.24 -21.69 -9.94
C THR A 397 24.45 -22.03 -9.08
N ASP A 398 25.31 -22.95 -9.53
CA ASP A 398 26.50 -23.36 -8.76
C ASP A 398 27.47 -22.20 -8.60
N LEU A 399 27.96 -21.99 -7.38
CA LEU A 399 28.83 -20.88 -6.99
C LEU A 399 28.22 -19.49 -7.25
N ARG A 400 26.89 -19.41 -7.45
CA ARG A 400 26.15 -18.15 -7.60
C ARG A 400 25.41 -17.78 -6.31
N ARG A 401 25.31 -16.50 -5.99
CA ARG A 401 24.44 -15.94 -4.94
C ARG A 401 23.01 -15.83 -5.45
N VAL A 402 22.35 -16.98 -5.52
CA VAL A 402 20.93 -17.08 -5.88
C VAL A 402 20.20 -17.76 -4.73
N PHE A 403 19.25 -17.05 -4.14
CA PHE A 403 18.53 -17.56 -2.98
C PHE A 403 17.09 -17.05 -2.97
N ARG A 404 16.25 -17.63 -2.11
CA ARG A 404 14.93 -17.10 -1.82
C ARG A 404 15.05 -16.21 -0.59
N ILE A 405 14.31 -15.11 -0.55
CA ILE A 405 14.13 -14.36 0.70
C ILE A 405 13.62 -15.38 1.73
N SER A 406 14.27 -15.44 2.89
CA SER A 406 13.97 -16.46 3.89
C SER A 406 12.48 -16.41 4.22
N ASP A 407 11.83 -17.56 4.15
CA ASP A 407 10.55 -17.74 4.82
C ASP A 407 10.85 -17.79 6.31
N ASP A 408 10.24 -16.88 7.08
CA ASP A 408 10.18 -17.07 8.52
C ASP A 408 9.10 -18.10 8.87
N ALA A 409 9.17 -18.62 10.09
CA ALA A 409 8.25 -19.64 10.59
C ALA A 409 6.88 -19.08 11.01
N ARG A 410 6.62 -17.79 10.73
CA ARG A 410 5.37 -17.13 11.17
C ARG A 410 4.19 -17.63 10.34
N THR A 411 3.03 -17.69 10.99
CA THR A 411 1.78 -18.00 10.29
C THR A 411 1.36 -16.81 9.44
N ARG A 412 1.08 -17.03 8.16
CA ARG A 412 0.77 -15.97 7.18
C ARG A 412 -0.72 -15.76 7.08
N VAL A 413 -1.17 -14.57 7.46
CA VAL A 413 -2.59 -14.22 7.51
C VAL A 413 -2.89 -13.08 6.54
N LEU A 414 -3.93 -13.24 5.72
CA LEU A 414 -4.47 -12.18 4.86
C LEU A 414 -5.86 -11.74 5.33
N LEU A 415 -6.02 -10.47 5.70
CA LEU A 415 -7.31 -9.91 6.11
C LEU A 415 -7.82 -8.85 5.13
N HIS A 416 -9.04 -8.99 4.62
CA HIS A 416 -9.75 -7.90 3.94
C HIS A 416 -10.59 -7.12 4.95
N LEU A 417 -10.21 -5.85 5.21
CA LEU A 417 -10.84 -5.02 6.25
C LEU A 417 -11.96 -4.11 5.70
N GLY A 418 -12.23 -4.18 4.39
CA GLY A 418 -13.25 -3.35 3.76
C GLY A 418 -12.81 -1.90 3.55
N GLY A 419 -13.68 -0.98 3.95
CA GLY A 419 -13.60 0.42 3.55
C GLY A 419 -12.81 1.34 4.50
N MET A 420 -12.36 0.87 5.66
CA MET A 420 -11.65 1.69 6.67
C MET A 420 -12.37 3.01 7.06
N ARG A 421 -13.70 3.00 7.05
CA ARG A 421 -14.53 4.15 7.51
C ARG A 421 -14.73 4.05 9.01
N SER A 422 -14.83 5.16 9.72
CA SER A 422 -15.14 5.15 11.16
C SER A 422 -16.48 4.49 11.44
N ASN A 423 -16.41 3.27 11.99
CA ASN A 423 -17.51 2.41 12.40
C ASN A 423 -16.94 1.25 13.25
N GLY A 424 -17.83 0.46 13.86
CA GLY A 424 -17.43 -0.65 14.73
C GLY A 424 -16.55 -1.72 14.06
N ILE A 425 -16.72 -1.99 12.76
CA ILE A 425 -15.90 -3.00 12.04
C ILE A 425 -14.46 -2.51 11.92
N THR A 426 -14.25 -1.25 11.52
CA THR A 426 -12.92 -0.66 11.41
C THR A 426 -12.26 -0.54 12.78
N SER A 427 -13.00 -0.12 13.81
CA SER A 427 -12.47 -0.06 15.18
C SER A 427 -12.03 -1.45 15.65
N SER A 428 -12.87 -2.47 15.46
CA SER A 428 -12.57 -3.85 15.83
C SER A 428 -11.35 -4.40 15.09
N ALA A 429 -11.25 -4.14 13.78
CA ALA A 429 -10.10 -4.52 12.97
C ALA A 429 -8.81 -3.88 13.50
N LEU A 430 -8.83 -2.57 13.78
CA LEU A 430 -7.64 -1.87 14.27
C LEU A 430 -7.23 -2.36 15.66
N ASN A 431 -8.17 -2.60 16.56
CA ASN A 431 -7.89 -3.16 17.89
C ASN A 431 -7.25 -4.55 17.78
N LEU A 432 -7.77 -5.40 16.88
CA LEU A 432 -7.19 -6.71 16.59
C LEU A 432 -5.76 -6.58 16.05
N LEU A 433 -5.53 -5.74 15.05
CA LEU A 433 -4.21 -5.56 14.43
C LEU A 433 -3.16 -5.05 15.42
N THR A 434 -3.56 -4.20 16.38
CA THR A 434 -2.69 -3.73 17.46
C THR A 434 -2.32 -4.86 18.43
N ALA A 435 -3.25 -5.77 18.70
CA ALA A 435 -3.08 -6.81 19.71
C ALA A 435 -2.41 -8.10 19.21
N ILE A 436 -2.43 -8.37 17.90
CA ILE A 436 -1.77 -9.54 17.31
C ILE A 436 -0.26 -9.52 17.59
N ASP A 437 0.30 -10.66 17.97
CA ASP A 437 1.74 -10.86 18.02
C ASP A 437 2.33 -11.01 16.62
N HIS A 438 2.94 -9.93 16.14
CA HIS A 438 3.58 -9.88 14.82
C HIS A 438 4.90 -10.66 14.75
N ASP A 439 5.41 -11.17 15.88
CA ASP A 439 6.61 -12.01 15.93
C ASP A 439 6.29 -13.48 15.63
N SER A 440 5.04 -13.92 15.86
CA SER A 440 4.53 -15.25 15.50
C SER A 440 3.62 -15.28 14.28
N VAL A 441 3.06 -14.12 13.88
CA VAL A 441 2.13 -13.99 12.75
C VAL A 441 2.59 -12.93 11.75
N ASP A 442 2.75 -13.29 10.46
CA ASP A 442 2.97 -12.33 9.37
C ASP A 442 1.61 -11.86 8.82
N VAL A 443 1.22 -10.65 9.22
CA VAL A 443 -0.09 -10.09 8.85
C VAL A 443 0.01 -9.25 7.58
N SER A 444 -0.77 -9.65 6.58
CA SER A 444 -1.07 -8.87 5.40
C SER A 444 -2.53 -8.43 5.40
N ILE A 445 -2.79 -7.19 4.99
CA ILE A 445 -4.15 -6.67 4.87
C ILE A 445 -4.42 -6.20 3.45
N VAL A 446 -5.69 -6.22 3.09
CA VAL A 446 -6.18 -5.64 1.84
C VAL A 446 -7.21 -4.58 2.15
N ILE A 447 -6.90 -3.35 1.75
CA ILE A 447 -7.74 -2.18 1.98
C ILE A 447 -7.89 -1.36 0.70
N GLN A 448 -9.02 -0.66 0.60
CA GLN A 448 -9.23 0.28 -0.49
C GLN A 448 -8.33 1.49 -0.32
N ARG A 449 -7.91 2.10 -1.44
CA ARG A 449 -7.23 3.40 -1.39
C ARG A 449 -8.12 4.41 -0.65
N PRO A 450 -7.61 5.12 0.37
CA PRO A 450 -8.41 6.05 1.15
C PRO A 450 -8.87 7.22 0.27
N ARG A 451 -10.13 7.63 0.45
CA ARG A 451 -10.76 8.73 -0.31
C ARG A 451 -11.19 9.90 0.56
N SER A 452 -11.22 9.73 1.88
CA SER A 452 -11.52 10.78 2.87
C SER A 452 -10.39 10.91 3.91
N ALA A 453 -10.39 12.04 4.64
CA ALA A 453 -9.48 12.25 5.76
C ALA A 453 -9.66 11.19 6.84
N ASP A 454 -10.90 10.84 7.17
CA ASP A 454 -11.28 9.75 8.07
C ASP A 454 -10.61 8.41 7.73
N GLN A 455 -10.65 8.01 6.44
CA GLN A 455 -10.02 6.77 6.00
C GLN A 455 -8.50 6.82 6.09
N ARG A 456 -7.88 7.98 5.84
CA ARG A 456 -6.43 8.17 6.00
C ARG A 456 -6.01 8.11 7.47
N ALA A 457 -6.78 8.73 8.36
CA ALA A 457 -6.55 8.67 9.80
C ALA A 457 -6.63 7.22 10.31
N ASN A 458 -7.65 6.47 9.89
CA ASN A 458 -7.77 5.05 10.24
C ASN A 458 -6.65 4.19 9.66
N GLN A 459 -6.21 4.46 8.43
CA GLN A 459 -5.08 3.75 7.83
C GLN A 459 -3.74 4.04 8.56
N ALA A 460 -3.54 5.27 9.02
CA ALA A 460 -2.33 5.67 9.74
C ALA A 460 -2.16 4.97 11.10
N ARG A 461 -3.25 4.42 11.65
CA ARG A 461 -3.25 3.66 12.91
C ARG A 461 -2.76 2.21 12.77
N ILE A 462 -2.56 1.73 11.53
CA ILE A 462 -2.15 0.35 11.27
C ILE A 462 -0.68 0.20 11.65
N ASP A 463 -0.36 -0.83 12.44
CA ASP A 463 1.00 -1.14 12.87
C ASP A 463 1.96 -1.17 11.65
N PRO A 464 3.10 -0.45 11.71
CA PRO A 464 4.02 -0.34 10.60
C PRO A 464 4.73 -1.64 10.24
N ARG A 465 4.56 -2.74 10.98
CA ARG A 465 5.00 -4.10 10.60
C ARG A 465 4.03 -4.76 9.63
N ILE A 466 2.74 -4.42 9.67
CA ILE A 466 1.69 -5.01 8.81
C ILE A 466 1.86 -4.60 7.35
N ARG A 467 1.78 -5.58 6.44
CA ARG A 467 1.86 -5.33 4.99
C ARG A 467 0.51 -4.92 4.44
N GLN A 468 0.47 -3.85 3.64
CA GLN A 468 -0.78 -3.29 3.11
C GLN A 468 -0.89 -3.43 1.59
N PHE A 469 -1.80 -4.27 1.13
CA PHE A 469 -2.12 -4.41 -0.28
C PHE A 469 -3.24 -3.47 -0.72
N HIS A 470 -3.01 -2.81 -1.85
CA HIS A 470 -4.03 -2.04 -2.53
C HIS A 470 -4.27 -2.58 -3.93
N ARG A 471 -5.52 -2.99 -4.18
CA ARG A 471 -5.92 -3.44 -5.52
C ARG A 471 -5.79 -2.30 -6.54
N SER A 472 -4.87 -2.48 -7.48
CA SER A 472 -4.58 -1.51 -8.54
C SER A 472 -5.40 -1.81 -9.79
N GLY A 473 -6.19 -0.85 -10.27
CA GLY A 473 -7.02 -1.02 -11.48
C GLY A 473 -8.20 -1.97 -11.32
N GLY A 474 -8.89 -2.24 -12.43
CA GLY A 474 -9.98 -3.22 -12.50
C GLY A 474 -9.49 -4.61 -12.92
N MET A 475 -10.40 -5.59 -12.85
CA MET A 475 -10.14 -6.97 -13.24
C MET A 475 -9.90 -7.08 -14.74
N ASN A 476 -8.84 -7.81 -15.13
CA ASN A 476 -8.50 -8.08 -16.53
C ASN A 476 -9.46 -9.10 -17.16
N GLY A 477 -9.39 -9.29 -18.49
CA GLY A 477 -10.17 -10.33 -19.20
C GLY A 477 -11.28 -9.81 -20.12
N HIS A 478 -11.90 -10.75 -20.85
CA HIS A 478 -12.95 -10.47 -21.83
C HIS A 478 -14.24 -9.96 -21.18
N LYS A 479 -14.93 -9.02 -21.83
CA LYS A 479 -16.18 -8.41 -21.38
C LYS A 479 -17.33 -9.41 -21.29
N LEU A 480 -17.36 -10.45 -22.13
CA LEU A 480 -18.42 -11.46 -22.06
C LEU A 480 -18.37 -12.27 -20.74
N PRO A 481 -17.22 -12.86 -20.32
CA PRO A 481 -17.06 -13.40 -18.96
C PRO A 481 -17.39 -12.40 -17.85
N HIS A 482 -16.94 -11.15 -17.95
CA HIS A 482 -17.30 -10.10 -16.98
C HIS A 482 -18.81 -9.88 -16.88
N PHE A 483 -19.49 -9.77 -18.02
CA PHE A 483 -20.94 -9.60 -18.09
C PHE A 483 -21.67 -10.81 -17.51
N ARG A 484 -21.20 -12.04 -17.81
CA ARG A 484 -21.74 -13.28 -17.23
C ARG A 484 -21.56 -13.32 -15.71
N ARG A 485 -20.37 -12.97 -15.21
CA ARG A 485 -20.07 -12.84 -13.77
C ARG A 485 -21.00 -11.83 -13.10
N GLU A 486 -21.10 -10.62 -13.63
CA GLU A 486 -21.97 -9.57 -13.08
C GLU A 486 -23.46 -9.97 -13.12
N THR A 487 -23.88 -10.69 -14.16
CA THR A 487 -25.25 -11.19 -14.28
C THR A 487 -25.53 -12.31 -13.28
N ALA A 488 -24.59 -13.24 -13.11
CA ALA A 488 -24.68 -14.32 -12.12
C ALA A 488 -24.73 -13.76 -10.70
N GLU A 489 -23.83 -12.82 -10.37
CA GLU A 489 -23.82 -12.12 -9.09
C GLU A 489 -25.15 -11.40 -8.82
N ARG A 490 -25.72 -10.69 -9.82
CA ARG A 490 -27.05 -10.05 -9.71
C ARG A 490 -28.20 -11.04 -9.54
N ARG A 491 -28.03 -12.29 -9.97
CA ARG A 491 -29.00 -13.39 -9.81
C ARG A 491 -28.78 -14.18 -8.51
N GLY A 492 -27.78 -13.82 -7.70
CA GLY A 492 -27.44 -14.55 -6.47
C GLY A 492 -26.72 -15.86 -6.71
N LEU A 493 -26.02 -16.00 -7.84
CA LEU A 493 -25.24 -17.18 -8.24
C LEU A 493 -23.73 -16.89 -8.37
N PRO A 494 -23.07 -16.29 -7.37
CA PRO A 494 -21.62 -16.06 -7.42
C PRO A 494 -20.79 -17.33 -7.19
N ASP A 495 -21.41 -18.40 -6.69
CA ASP A 495 -20.85 -19.75 -6.56
C ASP A 495 -20.34 -20.34 -7.89
N LEU A 496 -20.83 -19.84 -9.02
CA LEU A 496 -20.36 -20.19 -10.37
C LEU A 496 -18.89 -19.80 -10.66
N HIS A 497 -18.24 -19.08 -9.75
CA HIS A 497 -16.87 -18.58 -9.91
C HIS A 497 -15.84 -19.67 -10.15
N HIS A 498 -16.00 -20.87 -9.59
CA HIS A 498 -15.05 -21.98 -9.80
C HIS A 498 -15.60 -23.06 -10.76
N THR A 499 -16.92 -23.20 -10.90
CA THR A 499 -17.55 -24.26 -11.72
C THR A 499 -17.64 -23.90 -13.20
N VAL A 500 -17.76 -22.62 -13.55
CA VAL A 500 -17.80 -22.17 -14.94
C VAL A 500 -16.37 -21.85 -15.40
N PRO A 501 -15.80 -22.57 -16.40
CA PRO A 501 -14.39 -22.43 -16.77
C PRO A 501 -13.95 -20.99 -17.08
N GLY A 502 -14.81 -20.21 -17.74
CA GLY A 502 -14.54 -18.81 -18.06
C GLY A 502 -14.55 -17.87 -16.85
N GLN A 503 -15.26 -18.22 -15.77
CA GLN A 503 -15.20 -17.48 -14.50
C GLN A 503 -14.02 -17.94 -13.64
N ALA A 504 -13.75 -19.25 -13.59
CA ALA A 504 -12.64 -19.82 -12.83
C ALA A 504 -11.29 -19.24 -13.27
N ALA A 505 -11.07 -19.16 -14.59
CA ALA A 505 -9.88 -18.53 -15.16
C ALA A 505 -9.81 -17.04 -14.80
N LEU A 506 -10.92 -16.32 -14.90
CA LEU A 506 -10.98 -14.88 -14.62
C LEU A 506 -10.53 -14.57 -13.19
N TRP A 507 -11.07 -15.30 -12.21
CA TRP A 507 -10.74 -15.10 -10.80
C TRP A 507 -9.36 -15.60 -10.42
N ALA A 508 -8.92 -16.75 -10.95
CA ALA A 508 -7.54 -17.22 -10.76
C ALA A 508 -6.52 -16.22 -11.33
N ASP A 509 -6.81 -15.62 -12.48
CA ASP A 509 -5.97 -14.57 -13.05
C ASP A 509 -5.99 -13.30 -12.18
N GLU A 510 -7.13 -12.92 -11.59
CA GLU A 510 -7.19 -11.77 -10.68
C GLU A 510 -6.46 -12.01 -9.36
N TRP A 511 -6.48 -13.24 -8.84
CA TRP A 511 -5.67 -13.66 -7.69
C TRP A 511 -4.18 -13.47 -8.01
N ARG A 512 -3.69 -14.11 -9.08
CA ARG A 512 -2.29 -13.97 -9.52
C ARG A 512 -1.92 -12.53 -9.84
N ARG A 513 -2.84 -11.75 -10.41
CA ARG A 513 -2.58 -10.33 -10.70
C ARG A 513 -2.44 -9.51 -9.42
N THR A 514 -3.10 -9.89 -8.33
CA THR A 514 -3.13 -9.12 -7.08
C THR A 514 -2.01 -9.55 -6.14
N PHE A 515 -1.81 -10.86 -5.98
CA PHE A 515 -0.91 -11.46 -4.99
C PHE A 515 0.26 -12.24 -5.63
N GLY A 516 0.35 -12.30 -6.96
CA GLY A 516 1.40 -13.07 -7.63
C GLY A 516 1.30 -14.54 -7.28
N ASP A 517 2.43 -15.12 -6.87
CA ASP A 517 2.54 -16.52 -6.46
C ASP A 517 2.49 -16.68 -4.91
N MET A 518 2.08 -15.64 -4.18
CA MET A 518 1.93 -15.71 -2.71
C MET A 518 0.98 -16.81 -2.26
N SER A 519 1.32 -17.41 -1.12
CA SER A 519 0.48 -18.32 -0.34
C SER A 519 0.30 -17.77 1.07
N PHE A 520 -0.86 -18.06 1.65
CA PHE A 520 -1.22 -17.71 3.01
C PHE A 520 -1.72 -18.98 3.69
N ASP A 521 -1.49 -19.08 4.99
CA ASP A 521 -2.04 -20.19 5.78
C ASP A 521 -3.52 -19.91 6.05
N VAL A 522 -3.86 -18.63 6.27
CA VAL A 522 -5.23 -18.20 6.53
C VAL A 522 -5.60 -16.96 5.73
N VAL A 523 -6.79 -16.95 5.13
CA VAL A 523 -7.39 -15.79 4.48
C VAL A 523 -8.77 -15.49 5.05
N ALA A 524 -9.04 -14.22 5.36
CA ALA A 524 -10.33 -13.83 5.92
C ALA A 524 -10.92 -12.56 5.29
N ASP A 525 -12.22 -12.61 4.94
CA ASP A 525 -12.99 -11.38 4.75
C ASP A 525 -13.48 -10.90 6.13
N PHE A 526 -12.63 -10.15 6.81
CA PHE A 526 -12.95 -9.55 8.10
C PHE A 526 -14.11 -8.55 7.98
N SER A 527 -14.35 -7.96 6.80
CA SER A 527 -15.49 -7.07 6.62
C SER A 527 -16.82 -7.83 6.58
N GLY A 528 -16.89 -8.95 5.85
CA GLY A 528 -18.10 -9.76 5.69
C GLY A 528 -19.16 -9.23 4.71
N TYR A 529 -18.90 -8.12 4.01
CA TYR A 529 -19.92 -7.44 3.17
C TYR A 529 -19.58 -7.40 1.68
N SER A 530 -18.39 -7.84 1.25
CA SER A 530 -17.95 -7.67 -0.13
C SER A 530 -17.97 -8.99 -0.91
N SER A 531 -18.99 -9.18 -1.75
CA SER A 531 -19.08 -10.33 -2.67
C SER A 531 -17.82 -10.51 -3.53
N PHE A 532 -17.24 -9.41 -4.02
CA PHE A 532 -16.01 -9.45 -4.81
C PHE A 532 -14.82 -10.02 -4.02
N TRP A 533 -14.57 -9.49 -2.82
CA TRP A 533 -13.44 -9.95 -2.00
C TRP A 533 -13.70 -11.33 -1.43
N ALA A 534 -14.93 -11.61 -1.01
CA ALA A 534 -15.31 -12.94 -0.58
C ALA A 534 -15.02 -13.97 -1.70
N THR A 535 -15.41 -13.69 -2.94
CA THR A 535 -15.10 -14.58 -4.06
C THR A 535 -13.59 -14.67 -4.34
N LEU A 536 -12.86 -13.55 -4.32
CA LEU A 536 -11.43 -13.56 -4.64
C LEU A 536 -10.61 -14.34 -3.60
N LEU A 537 -10.95 -14.26 -2.32
CA LEU A 537 -10.25 -14.99 -1.25
C LEU A 537 -10.43 -16.51 -1.37
N LEU A 538 -11.54 -17.00 -1.93
CA LEU A 538 -11.74 -18.42 -2.22
C LEU A 538 -10.77 -18.98 -3.28
N HIS A 539 -10.10 -18.10 -4.04
CA HIS A 539 -9.04 -18.48 -4.98
C HIS A 539 -7.64 -18.50 -4.35
N SER A 540 -7.54 -18.29 -3.03
CA SER A 540 -6.28 -18.47 -2.31
C SER A 540 -5.88 -19.96 -2.30
N PRO A 541 -4.66 -20.31 -2.75
CA PRO A 541 -4.23 -21.70 -2.83
C PRO A 541 -3.90 -22.24 -1.44
N GLY A 542 -4.65 -23.26 -0.99
CA GLY A 542 -4.33 -24.03 0.22
C GLY A 542 -4.60 -23.34 1.56
N ALA A 543 -5.09 -22.11 1.57
CA ALA A 543 -5.41 -21.38 2.78
C ALA A 543 -6.72 -21.86 3.43
N GLU A 544 -6.79 -21.80 4.76
CA GLU A 544 -8.03 -21.81 5.52
C GLU A 544 -8.78 -20.49 5.29
N ARG A 545 -10.09 -20.56 5.06
CA ARG A 545 -10.91 -19.45 4.56
C ARG A 545 -11.99 -19.09 5.55
N LEU A 546 -11.99 -17.83 5.97
CA LEU A 546 -12.94 -17.33 6.96
C LEU A 546 -13.66 -16.09 6.48
N ILE A 547 -14.86 -15.89 7.02
CA ILE A 547 -15.62 -14.66 6.82
C ILE A 547 -16.30 -14.24 8.12
N TRP A 548 -16.12 -12.97 8.49
CA TRP A 548 -16.68 -12.43 9.73
C TRP A 548 -18.12 -11.99 9.53
N LEU A 549 -18.97 -12.28 10.51
CA LEU A 549 -20.37 -11.92 10.59
C LEU A 549 -20.56 -10.93 11.74
N HIS A 550 -20.46 -9.63 11.44
CA HIS A 550 -20.47 -8.55 12.43
C HIS A 550 -21.86 -8.17 12.97
N ASN A 551 -22.94 -8.71 12.40
CA ASN A 551 -24.32 -8.40 12.76
C ASN A 551 -25.23 -9.60 12.48
N ASP A 552 -26.53 -9.45 12.80
CA ASP A 552 -27.57 -10.31 12.25
C ASP A 552 -27.62 -10.08 10.73
N MET A 553 -27.05 -11.02 9.99
CA MET A 553 -26.84 -10.87 8.56
C MET A 553 -28.17 -10.92 7.78
N ALA A 554 -29.13 -11.70 8.26
CA ALA A 554 -30.46 -11.79 7.65
C ALA A 554 -31.25 -10.48 7.87
N ALA A 555 -31.15 -9.87 9.04
CA ALA A 555 -31.72 -8.54 9.29
C ALA A 555 -31.06 -7.46 8.41
N GLU A 556 -29.72 -7.48 8.27
CA GLU A 556 -28.98 -6.53 7.44
C GLU A 556 -29.35 -6.62 5.95
N GLU A 557 -29.69 -7.81 5.42
CA GLU A 557 -30.18 -7.98 4.04
C GLU A 557 -31.37 -7.05 3.73
N HIS A 558 -32.26 -6.87 4.70
CA HIS A 558 -33.50 -6.12 4.56
C HIS A 558 -33.36 -4.64 4.93
N ARG A 559 -32.18 -4.20 5.37
CA ARG A 559 -31.91 -2.83 5.84
C ARG A 559 -32.14 -1.76 4.76
N VAL A 560 -32.76 -0.65 5.18
CA VAL A 560 -33.06 0.52 4.34
C VAL A 560 -32.08 1.65 4.67
N ILE A 561 -31.35 2.15 3.67
CA ILE A 561 -30.41 3.26 3.80
C ILE A 561 -30.82 4.37 2.82
N LYS A 562 -31.21 5.54 3.34
CA LYS A 562 -31.72 6.68 2.55
C LYS A 562 -32.88 6.25 1.63
N GLY A 563 -33.86 5.51 2.17
CA GLY A 563 -35.01 5.00 1.43
C GLY A 563 -34.70 3.86 0.43
N ARG A 564 -33.47 3.33 0.39
CA ARG A 564 -33.07 2.26 -0.54
C ARG A 564 -32.54 1.03 0.20
N ARG A 565 -32.99 -0.17 -0.20
CA ARG A 565 -32.43 -1.45 0.28
C ARG A 565 -31.12 -1.77 -0.44
N ARG A 566 -30.04 -1.09 -0.05
CA ARG A 566 -28.72 -1.19 -0.72
C ARG A 566 -28.12 -2.61 -0.64
N MET A 567 -28.39 -3.32 0.45
CA MET A 567 -27.78 -4.62 0.74
C MET A 567 -28.57 -5.83 0.21
N ARG A 568 -29.84 -5.63 -0.19
CA ARG A 568 -30.76 -6.68 -0.69
C ARG A 568 -30.20 -7.52 -1.85
N ARG A 569 -29.19 -7.01 -2.57
CA ARG A 569 -28.55 -7.75 -3.66
C ARG A 569 -27.13 -8.21 -3.32
N SER A 570 -26.36 -7.40 -2.58
CA SER A 570 -24.96 -7.71 -2.30
C SER A 570 -24.80 -8.79 -1.24
N LEU A 571 -25.64 -8.77 -0.17
CA LEU A 571 -25.55 -9.75 0.90
C LEU A 571 -25.98 -11.16 0.46
N PRO A 572 -27.09 -11.36 -0.29
CA PRO A 572 -27.41 -12.69 -0.81
C PRO A 572 -26.32 -13.28 -1.71
N ALA A 573 -25.56 -12.44 -2.42
CA ALA A 573 -24.40 -12.90 -3.17
C ALA A 573 -23.27 -13.37 -2.23
N VAL A 574 -22.99 -12.66 -1.13
CA VAL A 574 -22.04 -13.15 -0.12
C VAL A 574 -22.53 -14.46 0.52
N PHE A 575 -23.82 -14.55 0.87
CA PHE A 575 -24.39 -15.73 1.54
C PHE A 575 -24.31 -16.98 0.67
N ALA A 576 -24.49 -16.84 -0.65
CA ALA A 576 -24.32 -17.93 -1.60
C ALA A 576 -22.89 -18.50 -1.67
N LEU A 577 -21.90 -17.81 -1.10
CA LEU A 577 -20.51 -18.27 -1.00
C LEU A 577 -20.20 -18.97 0.33
N TYR A 578 -21.06 -18.87 1.35
CA TYR A 578 -20.77 -19.36 2.71
C TYR A 578 -20.48 -20.87 2.78
N SER A 579 -21.08 -21.68 1.91
CA SER A 579 -20.80 -23.12 1.85
C SER A 579 -19.39 -23.47 1.37
N GLN A 580 -18.63 -22.47 0.89
CA GLN A 580 -17.26 -22.63 0.39
C GLN A 580 -16.21 -22.05 1.33
N TYR A 581 -16.65 -21.48 2.45
CA TYR A 581 -15.81 -21.02 3.55
C TYR A 581 -15.71 -22.11 4.61
N ASP A 582 -14.52 -22.26 5.18
CA ASP A 582 -14.26 -23.23 6.23
C ASP A 582 -14.92 -22.80 7.54
N ARG A 583 -14.95 -21.48 7.81
CA ARG A 583 -15.56 -20.91 9.02
C ARG A 583 -16.31 -19.60 8.77
N LEU A 584 -17.45 -19.48 9.44
CA LEU A 584 -18.29 -18.29 9.53
C LEU A 584 -18.20 -17.74 10.95
N VAL A 585 -17.44 -16.67 11.15
CA VAL A 585 -17.04 -16.19 12.47
C VAL A 585 -17.99 -15.08 12.94
N SER A 586 -18.86 -15.36 13.90
CA SER A 586 -19.71 -14.34 14.51
C SER A 586 -19.03 -13.68 15.71
N VAL A 587 -19.32 -12.40 15.95
CA VAL A 587 -18.66 -11.62 17.01
C VAL A 587 -19.19 -11.89 18.43
N SER A 588 -20.11 -12.85 18.59
CA SER A 588 -20.59 -13.35 19.89
C SER A 588 -21.30 -14.70 19.74
N PRO A 589 -21.38 -15.51 20.82
CA PRO A 589 -22.07 -16.81 20.77
C PRO A 589 -23.56 -16.70 20.42
N SER A 590 -24.26 -15.73 21.00
CA SER A 590 -25.68 -15.51 20.72
C SER A 590 -25.91 -15.06 19.29
N LEU A 591 -25.00 -14.25 18.74
CA LEU A 591 -25.06 -13.86 17.33
C LEU A 591 -24.79 -15.06 16.41
N ALA A 592 -23.84 -15.93 16.74
CA ALA A 592 -23.60 -17.17 16.00
C ALA A 592 -24.87 -18.01 15.92
N ALA A 593 -25.61 -18.13 17.03
CA ALA A 593 -26.89 -18.84 17.07
C ALA A 593 -27.98 -18.16 16.21
N VAL A 594 -28.04 -16.82 16.22
CA VAL A 594 -28.98 -16.05 15.36
C VAL A 594 -28.67 -16.28 13.88
N ASN A 595 -27.42 -16.09 13.48
CA ASN A 595 -26.98 -16.26 12.08
C ASN A 595 -27.13 -17.71 11.61
N ARG A 596 -26.82 -18.69 12.46
CA ARG A 596 -27.06 -20.11 12.16
C ARG A 596 -28.53 -20.38 11.90
N ARG A 597 -29.44 -19.97 12.80
CA ARG A 597 -30.88 -20.18 12.62
C ARG A 597 -31.42 -19.57 11.32
N SER A 598 -30.92 -18.40 10.91
CA SER A 598 -31.42 -17.69 9.74
C SER A 598 -30.78 -18.12 8.42
N LEU A 599 -29.54 -18.62 8.45
CA LEU A 599 -28.75 -18.91 7.24
C LEU A 599 -28.58 -20.41 6.95
N GLU A 600 -28.48 -21.27 7.98
CA GLU A 600 -28.14 -22.70 7.84
C GLU A 600 -29.04 -23.41 6.82
N ARG A 601 -30.37 -23.35 7.03
CA ARG A 601 -31.33 -23.99 6.13
C ARG A 601 -31.47 -23.28 4.79
N ARG A 602 -31.32 -21.96 4.77
CA ARG A 602 -31.51 -21.14 3.54
C ARG A 602 -30.39 -21.38 2.53
N TYR A 603 -29.18 -21.68 3.00
CA TYR A 603 -27.99 -21.85 2.17
C TYR A 603 -27.35 -23.24 2.28
N THR A 604 -28.00 -24.19 2.96
CA THR A 604 -27.54 -25.59 3.15
C THR A 604 -26.12 -25.64 3.69
N LEU A 605 -25.91 -25.00 4.85
CA LEU A 605 -24.60 -24.89 5.49
C LEU A 605 -24.43 -25.99 6.54
N ASP A 606 -23.22 -26.52 6.68
CA ASP A 606 -22.87 -27.39 7.79
C ASP A 606 -22.89 -26.58 9.10
N PRO A 607 -23.65 -26.98 10.13
CA PRO A 607 -23.67 -26.31 11.42
C PRO A 607 -22.31 -26.04 12.07
N SER A 608 -21.31 -26.90 11.81
CA SER A 608 -19.98 -26.84 12.42
C SER A 608 -19.13 -25.66 11.95
N VAL A 609 -19.47 -25.05 10.81
CA VAL A 609 -18.74 -23.88 10.28
C VAL A 609 -19.02 -22.61 11.07
N PHE A 610 -20.11 -22.56 11.85
CA PHE A 610 -20.45 -21.38 12.66
C PHE A 610 -19.60 -21.37 13.93
N VAL A 611 -18.63 -20.46 13.97
CA VAL A 611 -17.73 -20.26 15.11
C VAL A 611 -17.87 -18.84 15.66
N THR A 612 -17.22 -18.57 16.80
CA THR A 612 -17.31 -17.28 17.49
C THR A 612 -15.93 -16.71 17.76
N SER A 613 -15.78 -15.39 17.61
CA SER A 613 -14.63 -14.63 18.12
C SER A 613 -15.06 -13.21 18.44
N ARG A 614 -15.00 -12.84 19.72
CA ARG A 614 -15.31 -11.48 20.18
C ARG A 614 -14.27 -10.46 19.69
N ASN A 615 -14.69 -9.23 19.48
CA ASN A 615 -13.80 -8.12 19.15
C ASN A 615 -13.06 -7.63 20.40
N LEU A 616 -11.82 -7.20 20.20
CA LEU A 616 -10.94 -6.65 21.23
C LEU A 616 -11.20 -5.15 21.45
N ILE A 617 -10.75 -4.63 22.59
CA ILE A 617 -10.81 -3.21 22.95
C ILE A 617 -9.41 -2.61 23.15
N ASP A 618 -9.17 -1.41 22.66
CA ASP A 618 -7.93 -0.65 22.91
C ASP A 618 -8.14 0.30 24.10
N SER A 619 -8.10 -0.25 25.32
CA SER A 619 -8.41 0.50 26.53
C SER A 619 -7.41 1.62 26.81
N ALA A 620 -6.12 1.42 26.52
CA ALA A 620 -5.09 2.43 26.72
C ALA A 620 -5.35 3.66 25.85
N ARG A 621 -5.70 3.46 24.57
CA ARG A 621 -6.07 4.55 23.68
C ARG A 621 -7.33 5.27 24.15
N ILE A 622 -8.36 4.54 24.57
CA ILE A 622 -9.61 5.15 25.05
C ILE A 622 -9.33 6.04 26.26
N LEU A 623 -8.57 5.55 27.24
CA LEU A 623 -8.19 6.34 28.42
C LEU A 623 -7.33 7.55 28.05
N SER A 624 -6.43 7.42 27.07
CA SER A 624 -5.68 8.57 26.55
C SER A 624 -6.59 9.59 25.86
N MET A 625 -7.54 9.14 25.04
CA MET A 625 -8.50 10.00 24.35
C MET A 625 -9.47 10.69 25.32
N ALA A 626 -9.73 10.09 26.49
CA ALA A 626 -10.55 10.69 27.54
C ALA A 626 -9.87 11.90 28.21
N ALA A 627 -8.55 12.00 28.13
CA ALA A 627 -7.77 13.10 28.69
C ALA A 627 -7.68 14.32 27.75
N ASP A 628 -8.18 14.20 26.51
CA ASP A 628 -8.27 15.34 25.58
C ASP A 628 -9.20 16.42 26.14
N ASP A 629 -8.92 17.67 25.79
CA ASP A 629 -9.75 18.80 26.23
C ASP A 629 -11.18 18.68 25.68
N LEU A 630 -12.14 18.70 26.61
CA LEU A 630 -13.56 18.50 26.29
C LEU A 630 -14.10 19.63 25.40
N GLU A 631 -13.74 20.88 25.68
CA GLU A 631 -14.22 22.04 24.93
C GLU A 631 -13.68 22.00 23.49
N GLN A 632 -12.39 21.73 23.30
CA GLN A 632 -11.79 21.57 21.99
C GLN A 632 -12.41 20.41 21.20
N SER A 633 -12.79 19.32 21.87
CA SER A 633 -13.36 18.12 21.22
C SER A 633 -14.74 18.35 20.62
N VAL A 634 -15.48 19.34 21.11
CA VAL A 634 -16.86 19.64 20.71
C VAL A 634 -17.00 20.95 19.95
N THR A 635 -15.94 21.76 19.94
CA THR A 635 -15.88 23.02 19.23
C THR A 635 -15.74 22.79 17.74
N THR A 636 -16.63 23.41 16.96
CA THR A 636 -16.59 23.33 15.49
C THR A 636 -16.15 24.66 14.90
N ILE A 637 -15.38 24.61 13.81
CA ILE A 637 -14.99 25.79 13.04
C ILE A 637 -15.86 25.84 11.79
N ASP A 638 -16.53 26.96 11.55
CA ASP A 638 -17.34 27.16 10.35
C ASP A 638 -16.48 27.52 9.12
N ALA A 639 -17.14 27.72 7.98
CA ALA A 639 -16.47 28.05 6.73
C ALA A 639 -15.75 29.42 6.76
N ASP A 640 -16.15 30.30 7.67
CA ASP A 640 -15.61 31.65 7.84
C ASP A 640 -14.51 31.69 8.92
N GLY A 641 -14.17 30.54 9.51
CA GLY A 641 -13.13 30.39 10.52
C GLY A 641 -13.60 30.74 11.95
N ALA A 642 -14.90 30.98 12.16
CA ALA A 642 -15.43 31.25 13.48
C ALA A 642 -15.61 29.95 14.28
N SER A 643 -15.19 30.01 15.54
CA SER A 643 -15.29 28.93 16.49
C SER A 643 -16.68 28.93 17.12
N HIS A 644 -17.38 27.80 17.03
CA HIS A 644 -18.71 27.61 17.60
C HIS A 644 -18.65 26.53 18.68
N THR A 645 -18.84 26.96 19.91
CA THR A 645 -19.00 26.09 21.07
C THR A 645 -20.49 25.77 21.26
N PRO A 646 -20.87 24.49 21.45
CA PRO A 646 -22.27 24.13 21.57
C PRO A 646 -22.92 24.73 22.84
N PRO A 647 -24.17 25.20 22.77
CA PRO A 647 -24.85 25.84 23.92
C PRO A 647 -24.96 24.96 25.17
N TRP A 648 -25.01 23.64 25.00
CA TRP A 648 -25.12 22.68 26.10
C TRP A 648 -23.82 22.52 26.90
N LEU A 649 -22.64 22.91 26.36
CA LEU A 649 -21.35 22.67 27.01
C LEU A 649 -21.23 23.40 28.35
N GLY A 650 -21.78 24.62 28.43
CA GLY A 650 -21.72 25.42 29.65
C GLY A 650 -22.50 24.81 30.82
N GLU A 651 -23.59 24.10 30.54
CA GLU A 651 -24.34 23.34 31.56
C GLU A 651 -23.67 22.00 31.85
N PHE A 652 -23.10 21.35 30.82
CA PHE A 652 -22.44 20.05 30.92
C PHE A 652 -21.17 20.07 31.78
N THR A 653 -20.43 21.18 31.78
CA THR A 653 -19.16 21.33 32.52
C THR A 653 -19.33 21.85 33.94
N ARG A 654 -20.53 22.31 34.32
CA ARG A 654 -20.79 22.82 35.67
C ARG A 654 -21.00 21.66 36.64
N PRO A 655 -20.29 21.61 37.77
CA PRO A 655 -20.53 20.58 38.77
C PRO A 655 -21.97 20.70 39.32
N ARG A 656 -22.80 19.69 39.05
CA ARG A 656 -24.09 19.36 39.72
C ARG A 656 -25.39 20.10 39.29
N ASP A 657 -25.46 20.75 38.13
CA ASP A 657 -26.73 21.36 37.65
C ASP A 657 -27.63 20.40 36.83
N GLY A 658 -27.18 19.18 36.50
CA GLY A 658 -27.99 18.20 35.76
C GLY A 658 -27.41 16.78 35.77
N ARG A 659 -28.21 15.81 35.32
CA ARG A 659 -27.81 14.39 35.17
C ARG A 659 -27.73 14.03 33.69
N TRP A 660 -26.53 13.75 33.19
CA TRP A 660 -26.24 13.66 31.77
C TRP A 660 -26.16 12.22 31.28
N PHE A 661 -27.18 11.82 30.51
CA PHE A 661 -27.17 10.59 29.75
C PHE A 661 -26.48 10.81 28.41
N VAL A 662 -25.70 9.84 27.95
CA VAL A 662 -25.01 9.91 26.66
C VAL A 662 -25.22 8.63 25.85
N THR A 663 -25.28 8.79 24.53
CA THR A 663 -25.18 7.67 23.58
C THR A 663 -24.32 8.06 22.39
N VAL A 664 -23.61 7.09 21.80
CA VAL A 664 -22.81 7.28 20.59
C VAL A 664 -23.24 6.27 19.54
N GLY A 665 -23.66 6.77 18.38
CA GLY A 665 -24.12 5.89 17.31
C GLY A 665 -24.59 6.63 16.06
N ARG A 666 -24.56 5.91 14.93
CA ARG A 666 -25.10 6.42 13.67
C ARG A 666 -26.61 6.62 13.79
N TYR A 667 -27.15 7.74 13.27
CA TYR A 667 -28.60 7.99 13.26
C TYR A 667 -29.31 7.12 12.22
N SER A 668 -29.56 5.86 12.57
CA SER A 668 -30.09 4.83 11.71
C SER A 668 -31.11 3.94 12.42
N THR A 669 -31.90 3.22 11.63
CA THR A 669 -33.04 2.43 12.11
C THR A 669 -32.63 1.35 13.10
N GLU A 670 -31.46 0.72 12.90
CA GLU A 670 -30.98 -0.32 13.80
C GLU A 670 -30.57 0.21 15.19
N LYS A 671 -30.08 1.46 15.28
CA LYS A 671 -29.70 2.08 16.56
C LYS A 671 -30.89 2.63 17.35
N ASN A 672 -32.01 2.87 16.66
CA ASN A 672 -33.30 3.26 17.24
C ASN A 672 -33.21 4.38 18.29
N HIS A 673 -32.59 5.50 17.92
CA HIS A 673 -32.56 6.71 18.76
C HIS A 673 -33.96 7.30 19.00
N ALA A 674 -34.94 6.99 18.15
CA ALA A 674 -36.33 7.40 18.37
C ALA A 674 -36.90 6.80 19.67
N ARG A 675 -36.65 5.50 19.93
CA ARG A 675 -37.00 4.87 21.22
C ARG A 675 -36.34 5.60 22.38
N LEU A 676 -35.06 5.94 22.26
CA LEU A 676 -34.32 6.63 23.32
C LEU A 676 -34.95 8.00 23.64
N ILE A 677 -35.33 8.76 22.62
CA ILE A 677 -35.99 10.07 22.79
C ILE A 677 -37.35 9.90 23.49
N ASP A 678 -38.18 8.93 23.08
CA ASP A 678 -39.47 8.66 23.74
C ASP A 678 -39.29 8.22 25.20
N SER A 679 -38.29 7.39 25.47
CA SER A 679 -37.96 6.91 26.82
C SER A 679 -37.47 8.07 27.70
N PHE A 680 -36.65 8.95 27.13
CA PHE A 680 -36.13 10.11 27.82
C PHE A 680 -37.23 11.13 28.11
N ALA A 681 -38.21 11.30 27.21
CA ALA A 681 -39.38 12.14 27.46
C ALA A 681 -40.14 11.70 28.73
N ALA A 682 -40.35 10.38 28.88
CA ALA A 682 -41.00 9.81 30.05
C ALA A 682 -40.17 10.02 31.34
N LEU A 683 -38.85 9.83 31.27
CA LEU A 683 -37.95 10.11 32.40
C LEU A 683 -37.99 11.59 32.80
N HIS A 684 -37.80 12.49 31.82
CA HIS A 684 -37.65 13.93 32.03
C HIS A 684 -38.92 14.56 32.63
N ALA A 685 -40.11 13.99 32.37
CA ALA A 685 -41.35 14.39 33.02
C ALA A 685 -41.31 14.22 34.57
N THR A 686 -40.48 13.30 35.07
CA THR A 686 -40.31 13.03 36.50
C THR A 686 -38.95 13.50 37.06
N ALA A 687 -37.97 13.76 36.19
CA ALA A 687 -36.62 14.21 36.52
C ALA A 687 -36.21 15.37 35.56
N PRO A 688 -36.73 16.60 35.76
CA PRO A 688 -36.52 17.73 34.85
C PRO A 688 -35.07 18.22 34.79
N GLU A 689 -34.20 17.79 35.70
CA GLU A 689 -32.75 18.02 35.69
C GLU A 689 -31.98 17.07 34.77
N ALA A 690 -32.61 16.00 34.28
CA ALA A 690 -31.97 15.07 33.35
C ALA A 690 -31.73 15.73 31.98
N ARG A 691 -30.61 15.39 31.35
CA ARG A 691 -30.20 15.83 30.01
C ARG A 691 -29.71 14.63 29.19
N LEU A 692 -29.85 14.69 27.87
CA LEU A 692 -29.44 13.62 26.95
C LEU A 692 -28.59 14.16 25.80
N LEU A 693 -27.40 13.60 25.64
CA LEU A 693 -26.51 13.81 24.48
C LEU A 693 -26.58 12.60 23.54
N ILE A 694 -26.94 12.86 22.28
CA ILE A 694 -26.92 11.86 21.21
C ILE A 694 -25.82 12.23 20.24
N ILE A 695 -24.70 11.48 20.27
CA ILE A 695 -23.51 11.76 19.47
C ILE A 695 -23.51 10.89 18.21
N GLY A 696 -23.35 11.51 17.05
CA GLY A 696 -23.26 10.81 15.78
C GLY A 696 -23.89 11.60 14.64
N TYR A 697 -24.13 10.92 13.52
CA TYR A 697 -24.77 11.51 12.35
C TYR A 697 -25.45 10.43 11.52
N GLY A 698 -26.43 10.79 10.70
CA GLY A 698 -27.07 9.80 9.84
C GLY A 698 -28.37 10.24 9.18
N PRO A 699 -28.95 9.37 8.34
CA PRO A 699 -30.13 9.72 7.54
C PRO A 699 -31.38 10.07 8.36
N LEU A 700 -31.43 9.74 9.66
CA LEU A 700 -32.59 10.00 10.52
C LEU A 700 -32.52 11.33 11.27
N GLU A 701 -31.46 12.12 11.12
CA GLU A 701 -31.24 13.38 11.86
C GLU A 701 -32.45 14.31 11.89
N SER A 702 -33.00 14.66 10.72
CA SER A 702 -34.17 15.55 10.62
C SER A 702 -35.43 14.95 11.27
N ALA A 703 -35.59 13.62 11.24
CA ALA A 703 -36.74 12.97 11.87
C ALA A 703 -36.60 12.98 13.40
N LEU A 704 -35.39 12.73 13.91
CA LEU A 704 -35.09 12.78 15.35
C LEU A 704 -35.26 14.21 15.89
N GLN A 705 -34.79 15.23 15.16
CA GLN A 705 -34.98 16.62 15.58
C GLN A 705 -36.46 16.99 15.69
N LYS A 706 -37.28 16.63 14.70
CA LYS A 706 -38.74 16.86 14.75
C LYS A 706 -39.40 16.17 15.94
N GLN A 707 -38.93 14.98 16.30
CA GLN A 707 -39.44 14.24 17.46
C GLN A 707 -39.09 14.98 18.76
N ILE A 708 -37.85 15.45 18.90
CA ILE A 708 -37.40 16.27 20.04
C ILE A 708 -38.26 17.53 20.18
N ASP A 709 -38.47 18.25 19.07
CA ASP A 709 -39.26 19.49 19.05
C ASP A 709 -40.73 19.22 19.40
N HIS A 710 -41.31 18.14 18.87
CA HIS A 710 -42.70 17.76 19.15
C HIS A 710 -42.94 17.40 20.62
N LEU A 711 -41.94 16.77 21.25
CA LEU A 711 -41.99 16.39 22.66
C LEU A 711 -41.60 17.54 23.62
N GLY A 712 -41.25 18.71 23.09
CA GLY A 712 -40.86 19.87 23.89
C GLY A 712 -39.50 19.72 24.59
N LEU A 713 -38.60 18.90 24.03
CA LEU A 713 -37.34 18.51 24.67
C LEU A 713 -36.11 19.26 24.12
N SER A 714 -36.28 20.29 23.29
CA SER A 714 -35.18 20.98 22.60
C SER A 714 -34.17 21.66 23.53
N SER A 715 -34.50 21.85 24.81
CA SER A 715 -33.58 22.35 25.86
C SER A 715 -32.88 21.24 26.65
N SER A 716 -33.25 19.97 26.47
CA SER A 716 -32.78 18.85 27.30
C SER A 716 -32.25 17.65 26.50
N VAL A 717 -32.56 17.55 25.20
CA VAL A 717 -32.02 16.52 24.30
C VAL A 717 -31.25 17.20 23.18
N PHE A 718 -29.98 16.84 23.01
CA PHE A 718 -29.09 17.44 22.04
C PHE A 718 -28.57 16.41 21.04
N LEU A 719 -28.84 16.64 19.74
CA LEU A 719 -28.15 15.95 18.66
C LEU A 719 -26.79 16.62 18.45
N VAL A 720 -25.72 15.98 18.90
CA VAL A 720 -24.38 16.60 18.96
C VAL A 720 -23.71 16.66 17.59
N GLY A 721 -24.03 15.74 16.70
CA GLY A 721 -23.35 15.62 15.41
C GLY A 721 -22.11 14.71 15.50
N HIS A 722 -21.31 14.71 14.44
CA HIS A 722 -20.10 13.89 14.35
C HIS A 722 -18.94 14.54 15.10
N LEU A 723 -18.46 13.88 16.16
CA LEU A 723 -17.23 14.25 16.85
C LEU A 723 -16.04 13.44 16.34
N ALA A 724 -14.89 14.09 16.20
CA ALA A 724 -13.64 13.39 15.88
C ALA A 724 -13.19 12.49 17.04
N ASN A 725 -13.37 12.97 18.28
CA ASN A 725 -13.15 12.22 19.50
C ASN A 725 -14.40 12.36 20.41
N PRO A 726 -15.29 11.35 20.48
CA PRO A 726 -16.44 11.38 21.38
C PRO A 726 -16.11 11.03 22.83
N VAL A 727 -14.89 10.54 23.11
CA VAL A 727 -14.52 9.93 24.40
C VAL A 727 -14.52 10.94 25.56
N PRO A 728 -14.04 12.19 25.41
CA PRO A 728 -14.13 13.20 26.48
C PRO A 728 -15.58 13.46 26.90
N VAL A 729 -16.50 13.54 25.94
CA VAL A 729 -17.92 13.73 26.24
C VAL A 729 -18.50 12.52 26.96
N MET A 730 -18.13 11.30 26.54
CA MET A 730 -18.53 10.09 27.26
C MET A 730 -17.98 10.08 28.69
N ALA A 731 -16.70 10.39 28.88
CA ALA A 731 -16.03 10.35 30.18
C ALA A 731 -16.60 11.36 31.18
N ALA A 732 -17.10 12.50 30.69
CA ALA A 732 -17.75 13.52 31.50
C ALA A 732 -19.25 13.26 31.78
N ALA A 733 -19.87 12.30 31.07
CA ALA A 733 -21.28 11.96 31.27
C ALA A 733 -21.52 11.09 32.52
N ASP A 734 -22.77 11.04 32.97
CA ASP A 734 -23.19 10.33 34.18
C ASP A 734 -23.57 8.86 33.91
N CYS A 735 -24.21 8.58 32.77
CA CYS A 735 -24.70 7.26 32.39
C CYS A 735 -24.70 7.08 30.88
N PHE A 736 -24.21 5.93 30.40
CA PHE A 736 -24.33 5.54 29.00
C PHE A 736 -25.65 4.80 28.75
N VAL A 737 -26.35 5.14 27.66
CA VAL A 737 -27.63 4.50 27.30
C VAL A 737 -27.61 3.95 25.87
N LEU A 738 -28.06 2.71 25.69
CA LEU A 738 -28.14 2.07 24.36
C LEU A 738 -29.54 1.51 24.08
N SER A 739 -30.18 2.02 23.02
CA SER A 739 -31.57 1.72 22.65
C SER A 739 -31.73 0.84 21.40
N SER A 740 -30.65 0.20 20.93
CA SER A 740 -30.59 -0.51 19.66
C SER A 740 -31.64 -1.63 19.50
N ASN A 741 -32.08 -1.84 18.25
CA ASN A 741 -32.94 -2.95 17.86
C ASN A 741 -32.15 -4.28 17.78
N TYR A 742 -30.94 -4.23 17.24
CA TYR A 742 -30.01 -5.35 17.16
C TYR A 742 -28.60 -4.82 16.90
N GLU A 743 -27.59 -5.54 17.37
CA GLU A 743 -26.17 -5.33 17.07
C GLU A 743 -25.43 -6.67 17.10
N GLY A 744 -24.28 -6.82 16.44
CA GLY A 744 -23.44 -8.00 16.66
C GLY A 744 -22.71 -7.92 17.99
N GLN A 745 -21.80 -6.95 18.10
CA GLN A 745 -21.14 -6.59 19.34
C GLN A 745 -21.01 -5.06 19.40
N PRO A 746 -21.72 -4.39 20.31
CA PRO A 746 -21.65 -2.94 20.45
C PRO A 746 -20.29 -2.50 21.01
N MET A 747 -19.35 -2.11 20.13
CA MET A 747 -18.03 -1.61 20.55
C MET A 747 -18.13 -0.45 21.55
N VAL A 748 -19.14 0.40 21.41
CA VAL A 748 -19.40 1.53 22.30
C VAL A 748 -19.68 1.12 23.75
N LEU A 749 -20.19 -0.09 23.99
CA LEU A 749 -20.37 -0.58 25.36
C LEU A 749 -19.03 -0.95 26.00
N LEU A 750 -18.10 -1.54 25.24
CA LEU A 750 -16.73 -1.77 25.70
C LEU A 750 -16.01 -0.44 25.98
N GLU A 751 -16.23 0.57 25.14
CA GLU A 751 -15.72 1.94 25.34
C GLU A 751 -16.30 2.57 26.61
N ALA A 752 -17.62 2.54 26.80
CA ALA A 752 -18.29 3.06 28.00
C ALA A 752 -17.84 2.33 29.28
N ALA A 753 -17.69 1.00 29.22
CA ALA A 753 -17.21 0.22 30.36
C ALA A 753 -15.74 0.50 30.70
N THR A 754 -14.90 0.77 29.69
CA THR A 754 -13.51 1.21 29.90
C THR A 754 -13.45 2.53 30.66
N LEU A 755 -14.40 3.43 30.41
CA LEU A 755 -14.56 4.71 31.11
C LEU A 755 -15.25 4.58 32.47
N ARG A 756 -15.65 3.36 32.87
CA ARG A 756 -16.41 3.08 34.10
C ARG A 756 -17.75 3.81 34.16
N LEU A 757 -18.41 4.00 33.02
CA LEU A 757 -19.77 4.54 33.01
C LEU A 757 -20.75 3.47 33.53
N PRO A 758 -21.75 3.84 34.34
CA PRO A 758 -22.99 3.10 34.47
C PRO A 758 -23.65 2.93 33.10
N ILE A 759 -24.14 1.72 32.79
CA ILE A 759 -24.69 1.39 31.47
C ILE A 759 -26.12 0.89 31.61
N VAL A 760 -27.04 1.55 30.91
CA VAL A 760 -28.42 1.07 30.72
C VAL A 760 -28.63 0.69 29.25
N SER A 761 -29.12 -0.52 28.98
CA SER A 761 -29.41 -0.95 27.62
C SER A 761 -30.68 -1.77 27.51
N VAL A 762 -31.36 -1.67 26.37
CA VAL A 762 -32.47 -2.55 26.05
C VAL A 762 -32.01 -3.96 25.67
N ARG A 763 -32.86 -4.96 25.92
CA ARG A 763 -32.61 -6.35 25.56
C ARG A 763 -32.64 -6.56 24.05
N PHE A 764 -31.60 -7.18 23.51
CA PHE A 764 -31.55 -7.76 22.17
C PHE A 764 -30.66 -9.01 22.17
N ALA A 765 -30.62 -9.77 21.07
CA ALA A 765 -30.09 -11.13 21.07
C ALA A 765 -28.67 -11.31 21.62
N SER A 766 -27.75 -10.36 21.38
CA SER A 766 -26.32 -10.46 21.70
C SER A 766 -25.88 -9.59 22.87
N ILE A 767 -26.78 -8.83 23.51
CA ILE A 767 -26.41 -7.84 24.53
C ILE A 767 -25.70 -8.46 25.74
N THR A 768 -26.09 -9.67 26.14
CA THR A 768 -25.51 -10.40 27.27
C THR A 768 -24.09 -10.88 27.02
N ASP A 769 -23.67 -10.92 25.75
CA ASP A 769 -22.33 -11.36 25.36
C ASP A 769 -21.38 -10.17 25.16
N ALA A 770 -21.90 -8.93 25.20
CA ALA A 770 -21.11 -7.73 24.91
C ALA A 770 -20.10 -7.41 26.01
N LEU A 771 -20.47 -7.64 27.27
CA LEU A 771 -19.67 -7.41 28.47
C LEU A 771 -19.85 -8.58 29.47
N PRO A 772 -18.95 -8.75 30.45
CA PRO A 772 -19.14 -9.70 31.54
C PRO A 772 -20.50 -9.54 32.25
N PRO A 773 -21.04 -10.61 32.87
CA PRO A 773 -22.31 -10.54 33.59
C PRO A 773 -22.30 -9.47 34.70
N GLY A 774 -23.37 -8.67 34.77
CA GLY A 774 -23.55 -7.63 35.79
C GLY A 774 -23.02 -6.25 35.40
N GLU A 775 -22.34 -6.12 34.26
CA GLU A 775 -21.76 -4.86 33.78
C GLU A 775 -22.76 -3.93 33.07
N ILE A 776 -23.90 -4.49 32.64
CA ILE A 776 -24.96 -3.77 31.92
C ILE A 776 -26.27 -3.97 32.66
N HIS A 777 -26.97 -2.87 32.92
CA HIS A 777 -28.36 -2.91 33.36
C HIS A 777 -29.28 -3.11 32.16
N ILE A 778 -29.77 -4.34 31.98
CA ILE A 778 -30.53 -4.75 30.79
C ILE A 778 -32.02 -4.74 31.11
N VAL A 779 -32.78 -3.91 30.38
CA VAL A 779 -34.23 -3.78 30.48
C VAL A 779 -34.93 -4.31 29.23
N ASP A 780 -36.26 -4.45 29.27
CA ASP A 780 -37.03 -4.91 28.11
C ASP A 780 -36.97 -3.94 26.93
N GLN A 781 -37.25 -4.43 25.72
CA GLN A 781 -36.96 -3.73 24.47
C GLN A 781 -38.04 -2.71 24.04
N ASP A 782 -38.53 -1.92 24.98
CA ASP A 782 -39.55 -0.89 24.78
C ASP A 782 -39.20 0.42 25.51
N SER A 783 -39.96 1.48 25.21
CA SER A 783 -39.64 2.82 25.72
C SER A 783 -39.93 2.98 27.22
N ALA A 784 -40.92 2.27 27.77
CA ALA A 784 -41.28 2.38 29.19
C ALA A 784 -40.22 1.69 30.06
N ALA A 785 -39.77 0.50 29.65
CA ALA A 785 -38.70 -0.22 30.32
C ALA A 785 -37.37 0.54 30.27
N LEU A 786 -37.04 1.18 29.14
CA LEU A 786 -35.83 2.01 29.02
C LEU A 786 -35.90 3.27 29.88
N ALA A 787 -37.06 3.92 29.97
CA ALA A 787 -37.28 5.04 30.87
C ALA A 787 -37.09 4.63 32.34
N LEU A 788 -37.66 3.49 32.73
CA LEU A 788 -37.48 2.92 34.06
C LEU A 788 -36.00 2.64 34.36
N GLY A 789 -35.28 1.99 33.45
CA GLY A 789 -33.84 1.71 33.63
C GLY A 789 -33.00 2.97 33.85
N MET A 790 -33.31 4.07 33.14
CA MET A 790 -32.65 5.36 33.38
C MET A 790 -33.04 5.97 34.75
N ALA A 791 -34.28 5.81 35.20
CA ALA A 791 -34.71 6.26 36.53
C ALA A 791 -34.05 5.43 37.65
N GLU A 792 -33.88 4.13 37.46
CA GLU A 792 -33.17 3.23 38.38
C GLU A 792 -31.71 3.66 38.54
N TYR A 793 -31.07 4.14 37.46
CA TYR A 793 -29.75 4.79 37.54
C TYR A 793 -29.79 6.04 38.44
N LEU A 794 -30.76 6.94 38.25
CA LEU A 794 -30.89 8.16 39.07
C LEU A 794 -31.08 7.83 40.57
N HIS A 795 -31.70 6.69 40.87
CA HIS A 795 -31.87 6.17 42.23
C HIS A 795 -30.66 5.37 42.76
N GLY A 796 -29.54 5.34 42.04
CA GLY A 796 -28.30 4.67 42.45
C GLY A 796 -28.32 3.15 42.34
N GLN A 797 -29.28 2.58 41.59
CA GLN A 797 -29.42 1.13 41.44
C GLN A 797 -28.54 0.56 40.32
N VAL A 798 -28.11 1.41 39.38
CA VAL A 798 -27.18 1.03 38.30
C VAL A 798 -25.77 1.46 38.66
N GLN A 799 -24.88 0.48 38.82
CA GLN A 799 -23.51 0.71 39.24
C GLN A 799 -22.57 0.99 38.05
N PRO A 800 -21.47 1.71 38.25
CA PRO A 800 -20.38 1.83 37.28
C PRO A 800 -19.86 0.47 36.82
N ALA A 801 -19.65 0.32 35.52
CA ALA A 801 -19.03 -0.88 34.95
C ALA A 801 -17.57 -1.05 35.42
N ARG A 802 -17.12 -2.30 35.56
CA ARG A 802 -15.82 -2.76 36.05
C ARG A 802 -15.20 -3.76 35.08
N LEU A 803 -15.02 -3.35 33.83
CA LEU A 803 -14.35 -4.17 32.82
C LEU A 803 -12.85 -4.31 33.11
N ASP A 804 -12.39 -5.55 33.33
CA ASP A 804 -10.97 -5.89 33.19
C ASP A 804 -10.63 -6.06 31.70
N ALA A 805 -10.19 -4.97 31.08
CA ALA A 805 -9.87 -4.95 29.65
C ALA A 805 -8.74 -5.92 29.26
N ARG A 806 -7.77 -6.17 30.17
CA ARG A 806 -6.67 -7.10 29.91
C ARG A 806 -7.18 -8.54 29.88
N GLN A 807 -7.97 -8.93 30.88
CA GLN A 807 -8.59 -10.25 30.91
C GLN A 807 -9.58 -10.45 29.75
N TYR A 808 -10.36 -9.43 29.43
CA TYR A 808 -11.28 -9.47 28.30
C TYR A 808 -10.54 -9.69 26.97
N ASN A 809 -9.49 -8.90 26.70
CA ASN A 809 -8.70 -9.04 25.48
C ASN A 809 -7.96 -10.38 25.41
N ALA A 810 -7.51 -10.92 26.54
CA ALA A 810 -6.93 -12.27 26.62
C ALA A 810 -7.87 -13.33 26.03
N LEU A 811 -9.13 -13.29 26.48
CA LEU A 811 -10.16 -14.23 26.06
C LEU A 811 -10.53 -14.01 24.59
N ALA A 812 -10.73 -12.76 24.17
CA ALA A 812 -11.07 -12.42 22.79
C ALA A 812 -9.95 -12.81 21.80
N LEU A 813 -8.67 -12.65 22.19
CA LEU A 813 -7.53 -13.06 21.36
C LEU A 813 -7.38 -14.59 21.29
N ALA A 814 -7.65 -15.30 22.38
CA ALA A 814 -7.72 -16.76 22.38
C ALA A 814 -8.82 -17.26 21.43
N GLU A 815 -10.03 -16.68 21.51
CA GLU A 815 -11.11 -16.98 20.58
C GLU A 815 -10.76 -16.65 19.13
N PHE A 816 -10.05 -15.55 18.87
CA PHE A 816 -9.56 -15.20 17.54
C PHE A 816 -8.59 -16.26 17.01
N THR A 817 -7.65 -16.69 17.86
CA THR A 817 -6.65 -17.70 17.52
C THR A 817 -7.31 -19.04 17.22
N ASP A 818 -8.27 -19.46 18.04
CA ASP A 818 -9.06 -20.69 17.85
C ASP A 818 -9.93 -20.61 16.59
N ALA A 819 -10.54 -19.45 16.35
CA ALA A 819 -11.35 -19.24 15.16
C ALA A 819 -10.49 -19.34 13.90
N MET A 820 -9.26 -18.81 13.91
CA MET A 820 -8.33 -18.85 12.78
C MET A 820 -7.53 -20.16 12.68
N ASN A 821 -7.64 -21.05 13.68
CA ASN A 821 -6.90 -22.30 13.77
C ASN A 821 -5.37 -22.11 13.68
N ILE A 822 -4.87 -21.04 14.31
CA ILE A 822 -3.43 -20.73 14.34
C ILE A 822 -2.83 -21.10 15.70
N THR A 823 -1.51 -21.26 15.77
CA THR A 823 -0.81 -21.52 17.05
C THR A 823 -1.06 -20.35 18.01
N PRO A 824 -1.25 -20.56 19.33
CA PRO A 824 -1.57 -19.52 20.28
C PRO A 824 -0.70 -18.27 20.12
N VAL A 825 -1.35 -17.14 19.86
CA VAL A 825 -0.70 -15.83 19.80
C VAL A 825 -0.28 -15.47 21.23
N HIS A 826 1.02 -15.40 21.50
CA HIS A 826 1.52 -15.04 22.83
C HIS A 826 1.27 -13.55 23.10
N PHE A 827 1.04 -13.19 24.36
CA PHE A 827 0.91 -11.79 24.74
C PHE A 827 2.17 -11.00 24.38
N THR A 828 2.04 -9.92 23.62
CA THR A 828 2.95 -8.80 23.81
C THR A 828 2.49 -8.08 25.09
N ALA A 829 3.30 -8.17 26.14
CA ALA A 829 3.09 -7.40 27.36
C ALA A 829 3.40 -5.92 27.08
N ALA A 830 2.54 -5.24 26.31
CA ALA A 830 2.52 -3.80 26.25
C ALA A 830 1.49 -3.30 27.29
N ALA A 831 2.02 -2.54 28.25
CA ALA A 831 1.42 -2.13 29.51
C ALA A 831 0.18 -1.24 29.36
#